data_AF-A0A108TEW3-F1
#
_entry.id   AF-A0A108TEW3-F1
#
_cell.length_a   1.000
_cell.length_b   1.000
_cell.length_c   1.000
_cell.angle_alpha   90.00
_cell.angle_beta   90.00
_cell.angle_gamma   90.00
#
_symmetry.space_group_name_H-M   'P 1'
#
loop_
_entity.id
_entity.type
_entity.pdbx_description
1 polymer ?
#
loop_
_entity_poly.entity_id
_entity_poly.type
_entity_poly.pdbx_seq_one_letter_code
_entity_poly.pdbx_strand_id
1 'polypeptide(L)'
;MEKITEYLIKPTLSEKGIVKVWKETIKLPTYEIGEEEKNPIFLEKRVYQGSSGVVYPYPVVEKICDEKKEKDYQAYFLENEYLKIMILPELGGRVQMAYDKVKKRHFVYYNQVIKPALVGLTGPWISGGIEFNWPQHHRPSTYLPTDCMIEENADGSKTVWCNEVERMFNTKGMQGFTLHPDKAYLEINVKVYNRTPFPQTFLWWANPAVVVNDHYHSVFPPDVHAVFDHGKRDVSNFPIATGIYYKQDYSEGVDISKYKNIPVPTSYMAIKSRYDFVGGYEEHVQAGLLHVADHHLSPGKKQWTWGNGDFGIAWDRNLTDEDGPYIELMTGVYTDNQPDFTWLQPYEEKSWKQYFLPYSEVGYVKNATKDFILNLDVAENTAHIIVYATGRQENIKVELRDITGKILFDKVTILSPENIFKSQVNIAEQLPENLILSLYDNNGKLLLEYKADKPEIKPTPDPAKAAKQPKEIASIEQLFLTGLHLEQYRHATYDPMAYYMEALEREPGDIRCNNAVGLLNMRRGKFEEAEQYFHTAIKTLTERNPNPYDGEPYYNLGWSLKMQGKYDEAYSAYYKATWNAAWRDAGYFGVAQIDSIRKDWNAALEHVDLALIHNWHNHKARQLKASILRHSGETEKALKFIEESLTIDKFNLGCRFEKYFIENNLTELQEMTSMLNGSVHNYIEYAFDFASAGMYEEASQIMHIYMEGRTDVYPMAAYMLGYFASRSGNEEVARQWYQKAQSLSPDKCFPNRIDEINVLTDAMRMNPADYKAPYYLGNFWYAHRRYEEAISCWEKSVEINNQFPTALRNLSLAYYNKRNKKEEARQLLEKAFELDKTDSRIFMELDQLYKKMGRAHAERLALLEEHLDLVEQRDDLCIERITLYNLLGDYEKAKDLISNRKFHPWEGGEGKVTGQYILCRVELAKKAIKENRYSEAVALLKETEFYPHNLGEGKLSNAEENEVDYYKGIAYQKLGNDAESTKYLMKATQGSTEPQQAFYYNDQQPDKIFYQGLAWRALGEENKARSRFNKLIDHGKKHLFDDCKIDYFAVSLPELAIWEDNLNIRNQIHCYYVMALGYSGLGKEELAEEYYEKVKRLDVNKQVFRM
;
A
#
# COMPACT_ATOMS: atom_id res chain seq x y z
N MET A 1 -20.16 -19.08 -14.72
CA MET A 1 -18.77 -18.62 -14.90
C MET A 1 -18.05 -19.43 -15.98
N GLU A 2 -18.28 -20.75 -16.07
CA GLU A 2 -17.69 -21.62 -17.11
C GLU A 2 -17.75 -21.07 -18.55
N LYS A 3 -18.90 -20.55 -19.01
CA LYS A 3 -19.05 -20.06 -20.40
C LYS A 3 -18.11 -18.90 -20.79
N ILE A 4 -17.86 -17.94 -19.88
CA ILE A 4 -16.94 -16.82 -20.20
C ILE A 4 -15.50 -17.29 -20.13
N THR A 5 -15.16 -18.13 -19.16
CA THR A 5 -13.81 -18.71 -19.03
C THR A 5 -13.45 -19.56 -20.24
N GLU A 6 -14.35 -20.43 -20.70
CA GLU A 6 -14.20 -21.21 -21.94
C GLU A 6 -13.99 -20.33 -23.17
N TYR A 7 -14.71 -19.20 -23.25
CA TYR A 7 -14.52 -18.21 -24.31
C TYR A 7 -13.13 -17.56 -24.23
N LEU A 8 -12.72 -17.13 -23.04
CA LEU A 8 -11.46 -16.43 -22.80
C LEU A 8 -10.23 -17.29 -23.08
N ILE A 9 -10.27 -18.61 -22.83
CA ILE A 9 -9.14 -19.50 -23.11
C ILE A 9 -9.11 -20.02 -24.55
N LYS A 10 -10.18 -19.82 -25.33
CA LYS A 10 -10.23 -20.27 -26.72
C LYS A 10 -9.16 -19.54 -27.55
N PRO A 11 -8.28 -20.26 -28.28
CA PRO A 11 -7.31 -19.63 -29.15
C PRO A 11 -8.02 -18.79 -30.22
N THR A 12 -7.57 -17.55 -30.41
CA THR A 12 -8.05 -16.68 -31.49
C THR A 12 -7.02 -16.52 -32.60
N LEU A 13 -5.85 -17.14 -32.41
CA LEU A 13 -4.73 -17.18 -33.33
C LEU A 13 -4.38 -18.63 -33.67
N SER A 14 -4.30 -18.93 -34.97
CA SER A 14 -3.87 -20.25 -35.49
C SER A 14 -2.51 -20.19 -36.22
N GLU A 15 -2.08 -18.99 -36.63
CA GLU A 15 -0.81 -18.74 -37.29
C GLU A 15 0.33 -18.67 -36.27
N LYS A 16 1.49 -19.22 -36.62
CA LYS A 16 2.71 -19.18 -35.79
C LYS A 16 3.54 -17.94 -36.13
N GLY A 17 4.35 -17.49 -35.18
CA GLY A 17 5.30 -16.39 -35.41
C GLY A 17 4.66 -15.02 -35.62
N ILE A 18 3.44 -14.80 -35.10
CA ILE A 18 2.82 -13.47 -35.03
C ILE A 18 2.23 -13.21 -33.65
N VAL A 19 2.07 -11.93 -33.31
CA VAL A 19 1.38 -11.48 -32.10
C VAL A 19 0.10 -10.76 -32.50
N LYS A 20 -1.02 -11.16 -31.91
CA LYS A 20 -2.31 -10.50 -32.05
C LYS A 20 -2.58 -9.66 -30.81
N VAL A 21 -3.02 -8.42 -31.01
CA VAL A 21 -3.48 -7.51 -29.95
C VAL A 21 -4.82 -6.94 -30.35
N TRP A 22 -5.77 -6.89 -29.42
CA TRP A 22 -7.07 -6.27 -29.66
C TRP A 22 -7.70 -5.79 -28.35
N LYS A 23 -8.68 -4.90 -28.49
CA LYS A 23 -9.54 -4.41 -27.41
C LYS A 23 -10.92 -5.02 -27.58
N GLU A 24 -11.53 -5.45 -26.48
CA GLU A 24 -12.88 -6.02 -26.47
C GLU A 24 -13.60 -5.70 -25.16
N THR A 25 -14.89 -5.38 -25.24
CA THR A 25 -15.74 -5.30 -24.06
C THR A 25 -16.11 -6.72 -23.62
N ILE A 26 -15.72 -7.09 -22.40
CA ILE A 26 -16.11 -8.36 -21.77
C ILE A 26 -17.05 -8.12 -20.61
N LYS A 27 -17.88 -9.13 -20.30
CA LYS A 27 -18.74 -9.12 -19.12
C LYS A 27 -18.16 -10.02 -18.05
N LEU A 28 -17.88 -9.45 -16.88
CA LEU A 28 -17.44 -10.18 -15.71
C LEU A 28 -18.48 -10.01 -14.59
N PRO A 29 -18.76 -11.07 -13.82
CA PRO A 29 -19.47 -10.94 -12.56
C PRO A 29 -18.66 -10.06 -11.60
N THR A 30 -19.31 -9.04 -11.04
CA THR A 30 -18.67 -8.05 -10.18
C THR A 30 -19.52 -7.75 -8.97
N TYR A 31 -18.91 -7.81 -7.78
CA TYR A 31 -19.42 -7.16 -6.58
C TYR A 31 -18.96 -5.70 -6.62
N GLU A 32 -19.90 -4.77 -6.84
CA GLU A 32 -19.55 -3.36 -6.99
C GLU A 32 -19.06 -2.75 -5.67
N ILE A 33 -18.29 -1.67 -5.78
CA ILE A 33 -17.88 -0.87 -4.63
C ILE A 33 -18.99 0.15 -4.30
N GLY A 34 -19.04 0.60 -3.06
CA GLY A 34 -19.92 1.68 -2.63
C GLY A 34 -19.51 3.05 -3.19
N GLU A 35 -20.22 4.09 -2.75
CA GLU A 35 -19.87 5.46 -3.13
C GLU A 35 -18.58 5.92 -2.45
N GLU A 36 -17.83 6.76 -3.18
CA GLU A 36 -16.66 7.48 -2.66
C GLU A 36 -17.08 8.50 -1.60
N GLU A 37 -16.32 8.56 -0.51
CA GLU A 37 -16.53 9.55 0.55
C GLU A 37 -16.38 10.97 0.01
N LYS A 38 -17.44 11.78 0.16
CA LYS A 38 -17.44 13.17 -0.32
C LYS A 38 -16.50 14.09 0.47
N ASN A 39 -16.22 13.75 1.74
CA ASN A 39 -15.40 14.52 2.67
C ASN A 39 -13.96 13.99 2.70
N PRO A 40 -12.93 14.86 2.90
CA PRO A 40 -11.55 14.40 3.00
C PRO A 40 -11.29 13.64 4.31
N ILE A 41 -10.45 12.62 4.24
CA ILE A 41 -10.06 11.80 5.40
C ILE A 41 -8.57 12.02 5.71
N PHE A 42 -8.29 12.45 6.94
CA PHE A 42 -6.93 12.74 7.42
C PHE A 42 -6.47 11.69 8.43
N LEU A 43 -5.65 10.73 7.99
CA LEU A 43 -5.19 9.57 8.78
C LEU A 43 -3.68 9.66 9.08
N GLU A 44 -3.25 10.74 9.74
CA GLU A 44 -1.82 11.06 9.94
C GLU A 44 -1.03 9.99 10.70
N LYS A 45 -1.70 9.23 11.58
CA LYS A 45 -1.10 8.22 12.47
C LYS A 45 -1.43 6.78 12.06
N ARG A 46 -2.16 6.58 10.95
CA ARG A 46 -2.47 5.23 10.45
C ARG A 46 -1.18 4.60 9.97
N VAL A 47 -0.86 3.43 10.51
CA VAL A 47 0.24 2.60 10.02
C VAL A 47 -0.33 1.58 9.06
N TYR A 48 0.21 1.55 7.85
CA TYR A 48 -0.24 0.72 6.75
C TYR A 48 0.96 0.03 6.11
N GLN A 49 1.03 -1.29 6.27
CA GLN A 49 2.13 -2.12 5.76
C GLN A 49 3.52 -1.61 6.17
N GLY A 50 3.66 -1.15 7.42
CA GLY A 50 4.88 -0.59 8.01
C GLY A 50 5.21 0.85 7.62
N SER A 51 4.40 1.49 6.78
CA SER A 51 4.56 2.86 6.29
C SER A 51 3.36 3.73 6.67
N SER A 52 3.39 5.02 6.34
CA SER A 52 2.23 5.91 6.41
C SER A 52 1.03 5.38 5.61
N GLY A 53 -0.15 5.35 6.26
CA GLY A 53 -1.45 4.98 5.68
C GLY A 53 -2.33 6.17 5.30
N VAL A 54 -1.73 7.33 5.04
CA VAL A 54 -2.44 8.53 4.58
C VAL A 54 -3.10 8.25 3.22
N VAL A 55 -4.34 8.70 3.08
CA VAL A 55 -5.17 8.51 1.87
C VAL A 55 -5.40 9.80 1.09
N TYR A 56 -5.24 10.96 1.73
CA TYR A 56 -5.33 12.25 1.06
C TYR A 56 -4.29 12.33 -0.08
N PRO A 57 -4.67 12.71 -1.32
CA PRO A 57 -5.90 13.39 -1.71
C PRO A 57 -6.94 12.50 -2.42
N TYR A 58 -6.96 11.19 -2.18
CA TYR A 58 -7.99 10.31 -2.73
C TYR A 58 -9.21 10.26 -1.81
N PRO A 59 -10.43 10.20 -2.38
CA PRO A 59 -11.58 9.73 -1.62
C PRO A 59 -11.39 8.26 -1.24
N VAL A 60 -11.99 7.86 -0.12
CA VAL A 60 -12.00 6.47 0.36
C VAL A 60 -13.35 5.85 0.03
N VAL A 61 -13.37 4.54 -0.19
CA VAL A 61 -14.60 3.76 -0.28
C VAL A 61 -14.64 2.78 0.87
N GLU A 62 -15.73 2.79 1.64
CA GLU A 62 -15.84 2.04 2.90
C GLU A 62 -16.95 0.97 2.88
N LYS A 63 -17.48 0.68 1.68
CA LYS A 63 -18.55 -0.30 1.49
C LYS A 63 -18.30 -1.13 0.23
N ILE A 64 -18.58 -2.43 0.33
CA ILE A 64 -18.68 -3.34 -0.80
C ILE A 64 -20.14 -3.79 -0.92
N CYS A 65 -20.65 -3.91 -2.14
CA CYS A 65 -22.01 -4.39 -2.38
C CYS A 65 -22.14 -5.89 -2.16
N ASP A 66 -23.27 -6.34 -1.62
CA ASP A 66 -23.54 -7.76 -1.33
C ASP A 66 -23.93 -8.59 -2.55
N GLU A 67 -24.40 -7.94 -3.60
CA GLU A 67 -24.93 -8.58 -4.80
C GLU A 67 -23.95 -8.44 -5.96
N LYS A 68 -23.63 -9.57 -6.60
CA LYS A 68 -22.87 -9.56 -7.85
C LYS A 68 -23.76 -9.26 -9.05
N LYS A 69 -23.24 -8.48 -9.98
CA LYS A 69 -23.90 -8.14 -11.26
C LYS A 69 -22.93 -8.34 -12.41
N GLU A 70 -23.47 -8.59 -13.60
CA GLU A 70 -22.66 -8.57 -14.82
C GLU A 70 -22.26 -7.13 -15.13
N LYS A 71 -20.95 -6.86 -15.18
CA LYS A 71 -20.40 -5.55 -15.50
C LYS A 71 -19.52 -5.63 -16.74
N ASP A 72 -19.69 -4.65 -17.62
CA ASP A 72 -18.85 -4.47 -18.80
C ASP A 72 -17.48 -3.91 -18.37
N TYR A 73 -16.43 -4.51 -18.91
CA TYR A 73 -15.04 -4.04 -18.78
C TYR A 73 -14.38 -3.99 -20.14
N GLN A 74 -13.60 -2.94 -20.39
CA GLN A 74 -12.74 -2.87 -21.56
C GLN A 74 -11.45 -3.65 -21.30
N ALA A 75 -11.34 -4.82 -21.95
CA ALA A 75 -10.17 -5.68 -21.87
C ALA A 75 -9.24 -5.47 -23.07
N TYR A 76 -7.93 -5.53 -22.80
CA TYR A 76 -6.90 -5.59 -23.83
C TYR A 76 -6.28 -6.98 -23.82
N PHE A 77 -6.26 -7.63 -24.97
CA PHE A 77 -5.70 -8.97 -25.12
C PHE A 77 -4.40 -8.94 -25.89
N LEU A 78 -3.43 -9.76 -25.45
CA LEU A 78 -2.28 -10.14 -26.26
C LEU A 78 -2.29 -11.66 -26.44
N GLU A 79 -2.07 -12.14 -27.67
CA GLU A 79 -1.99 -13.56 -27.97
C GLU A 79 -0.86 -13.85 -28.96
N ASN A 80 -0.01 -14.83 -28.66
CA ASN A 80 0.97 -15.41 -29.60
C ASN A 80 0.77 -16.93 -29.69
N GLU A 81 1.71 -17.71 -30.23
CA GLU A 81 1.53 -19.16 -30.35
C GLU A 81 1.47 -19.90 -29.00
N TYR A 82 2.06 -19.35 -27.93
CA TYR A 82 2.19 -20.01 -26.61
C TYR A 82 1.26 -19.43 -25.54
N LEU A 83 1.04 -18.11 -25.53
CA LEU A 83 0.38 -17.40 -24.45
C LEU A 83 -0.85 -16.63 -24.93
N LYS A 84 -1.82 -16.48 -24.04
CA LYS A 84 -2.92 -15.53 -24.16
C LYS A 84 -3.05 -14.75 -22.85
N ILE A 85 -2.98 -13.42 -22.93
CA ILE A 85 -2.95 -12.50 -21.79
C ILE A 85 -4.13 -11.55 -21.90
N MET A 86 -4.75 -11.23 -20.76
CA MET A 86 -5.83 -10.23 -20.63
C MET A 86 -5.44 -9.18 -19.60
N ILE A 87 -5.52 -7.91 -20.00
CA ILE A 87 -5.24 -6.75 -19.16
C ILE A 87 -6.55 -5.99 -18.96
N LEU A 88 -6.79 -5.54 -17.73
CA LEU A 88 -7.94 -4.70 -17.36
C LEU A 88 -7.46 -3.31 -16.91
N PRO A 89 -7.39 -2.33 -17.82
CA PRO A 89 -7.06 -0.93 -17.51
C PRO A 89 -7.94 -0.31 -16.43
N GLU A 90 -9.24 -0.64 -16.44
CA GLU A 90 -10.22 -0.11 -15.48
C GLU A 90 -9.96 -0.57 -14.03
N LEU A 91 -9.13 -1.60 -13.84
CA LEU A 91 -8.71 -2.14 -12.55
C LEU A 91 -7.19 -1.92 -12.37
N GLY A 92 -6.77 -0.68 -12.61
CA GLY A 92 -5.39 -0.23 -12.48
C GLY A 92 -4.42 -0.75 -13.55
N GLY A 93 -4.90 -1.31 -14.67
CA GLY A 93 -4.01 -1.95 -15.66
C GLY A 93 -3.43 -3.27 -15.15
N ARG A 94 -4.20 -4.01 -14.36
CA ARG A 94 -3.87 -5.35 -13.86
C ARG A 94 -3.79 -6.36 -15.01
N VAL A 95 -2.84 -7.29 -14.95
CA VAL A 95 -2.89 -8.51 -15.77
C VAL A 95 -3.91 -9.44 -15.11
N GLN A 96 -5.15 -9.45 -15.61
CA GLN A 96 -6.24 -10.22 -14.98
C GLN A 96 -6.11 -11.72 -15.26
N MET A 97 -5.63 -12.09 -16.45
CA MET A 97 -5.50 -13.48 -16.85
C MET A 97 -4.24 -13.68 -17.69
N ALA A 98 -3.52 -14.76 -17.40
CA ALA A 98 -2.40 -15.22 -18.22
C ALA A 98 -2.50 -16.74 -18.41
N TYR A 99 -2.71 -17.16 -19.65
CA TYR A 99 -2.99 -18.55 -20.01
C TYR A 99 -1.87 -19.12 -20.89
N ASP A 100 -1.37 -20.28 -20.47
CA ASP A 100 -0.43 -21.11 -21.21
C ASP A 100 -1.20 -22.06 -22.13
N LYS A 101 -1.06 -21.88 -23.44
CA LYS A 101 -1.70 -22.72 -24.47
C LYS A 101 -1.01 -24.08 -24.64
N VAL A 102 0.23 -24.23 -24.17
CA VAL A 102 0.98 -25.49 -24.22
C VAL A 102 0.43 -26.47 -23.18
N LYS A 103 0.42 -26.09 -21.89
CA LYS A 103 -0.18 -26.92 -20.83
C LYS A 103 -1.67 -26.72 -20.62
N LYS A 104 -2.29 -25.77 -21.33
CA LYS A 104 -3.72 -25.46 -21.27
C LYS A 104 -4.17 -25.12 -19.84
N ARG A 105 -3.45 -24.19 -19.22
CA ARG A 105 -3.73 -23.74 -17.84
C ARG A 105 -3.46 -22.26 -17.65
N HIS A 106 -4.08 -21.67 -16.64
CA HIS A 106 -3.68 -20.37 -16.13
C HIS A 106 -2.39 -20.51 -15.32
N PHE A 107 -1.34 -19.77 -15.68
CA PHE A 107 -0.10 -19.74 -14.91
C PHE A 107 -0.06 -18.54 -13.94
N VAL A 108 -0.96 -17.58 -14.12
CA VAL A 108 -1.33 -16.57 -13.12
C VAL A 108 -2.76 -16.87 -12.68
N TYR A 109 -3.06 -16.79 -11.37
CA TYR A 109 -4.38 -17.04 -10.80
C TYR A 109 -5.43 -16.16 -11.48
N TYR A 110 -6.36 -16.77 -12.21
CA TYR A 110 -7.47 -16.06 -12.85
C TYR A 110 -8.69 -16.13 -11.94
N ASN A 111 -9.00 -15.01 -11.29
CA ASN A 111 -10.26 -14.85 -10.56
C ASN A 111 -11.39 -14.57 -11.56
N GLN A 112 -12.37 -15.46 -11.62
CA GLN A 112 -13.50 -15.38 -12.55
C GLN A 112 -14.54 -14.33 -12.12
N VAL A 113 -14.44 -13.83 -10.89
CA VAL A 113 -15.28 -12.77 -10.32
C VAL A 113 -14.44 -11.59 -9.88
N ILE A 114 -14.90 -10.37 -10.15
CA ILE A 114 -14.31 -9.16 -9.56
C ILE A 114 -14.98 -8.93 -8.20
N LYS A 115 -14.31 -9.37 -7.14
CA LYS A 115 -14.84 -9.32 -5.77
C LYS A 115 -13.89 -8.54 -4.86
N PRO A 116 -14.09 -7.22 -4.70
CA PRO A 116 -13.24 -6.40 -3.87
C PRO A 116 -13.48 -6.64 -2.38
N ALA A 117 -12.42 -6.47 -1.59
CA ALA A 117 -12.45 -6.35 -0.14
C ALA A 117 -11.85 -5.00 0.27
N LEU A 118 -12.12 -4.55 1.50
CA LEU A 118 -11.66 -3.26 2.05
C LEU A 118 -10.22 -3.36 2.59
N VAL A 119 -9.29 -3.80 1.74
CA VAL A 119 -7.85 -4.01 2.04
C VAL A 119 -6.96 -2.93 1.40
N GLY A 120 -7.38 -2.35 0.28
CA GLY A 120 -6.60 -1.34 -0.44
C GLY A 120 -6.43 -0.07 0.39
N LEU A 121 -5.42 0.74 0.06
CA LEU A 121 -5.14 1.98 0.79
C LEU A 121 -6.36 2.92 0.84
N THR A 122 -7.11 2.99 -0.26
CA THR A 122 -8.36 3.75 -0.45
C THR A 122 -9.63 2.91 -0.24
N GLY A 123 -9.50 1.67 0.25
CA GLY A 123 -10.58 0.72 0.49
C GLY A 123 -10.55 -0.46 -0.49
N PRO A 124 -11.04 -0.35 -1.74
CA PRO A 124 -11.22 -1.49 -2.61
C PRO A 124 -9.92 -2.11 -3.09
N TRP A 125 -9.77 -3.42 -2.91
CA TRP A 125 -8.69 -4.23 -3.46
C TRP A 125 -9.23 -5.61 -3.87
N ILE A 126 -8.67 -6.19 -4.94
CA ILE A 126 -9.09 -7.50 -5.49
C ILE A 126 -7.92 -8.47 -5.55
N SER A 127 -8.22 -9.76 -5.35
CA SER A 127 -7.25 -10.84 -5.53
C SER A 127 -7.10 -11.27 -7.00
N GLY A 128 -5.99 -11.95 -7.28
CA GLY A 128 -5.74 -12.60 -8.57
C GLY A 128 -4.99 -11.74 -9.57
N GLY A 129 -4.54 -12.35 -10.67
CA GLY A 129 -3.78 -11.64 -11.69
C GLY A 129 -2.37 -11.23 -11.23
N ILE A 130 -1.83 -10.18 -11.85
CA ILE A 130 -0.60 -9.50 -11.41
C ILE A 130 -0.95 -8.05 -11.03
N GLU A 131 -0.84 -7.73 -9.74
CA GLU A 131 -0.92 -6.35 -9.23
C GLU A 131 0.45 -5.67 -9.32
N PHE A 132 0.45 -4.36 -9.52
CA PHE A 132 1.66 -3.52 -9.46
C PHE A 132 1.53 -2.52 -8.31
N ASN A 133 2.32 -2.71 -7.25
CA ASN A 133 2.37 -1.81 -6.11
C ASN A 133 3.41 -0.72 -6.36
N TRP A 134 2.95 0.50 -6.62
CA TRP A 134 3.74 1.71 -6.82
C TRP A 134 2.85 2.97 -6.65
N PRO A 135 3.39 4.12 -6.19
CA PRO A 135 4.69 4.30 -5.55
C PRO A 135 4.65 3.84 -4.08
N GLN A 136 3.53 3.23 -3.65
CA GLN A 136 3.22 2.77 -2.30
C GLN A 136 2.68 1.33 -2.34
N HIS A 137 2.72 0.63 -1.20
CA HIS A 137 2.04 -0.65 -1.05
C HIS A 137 0.54 -0.49 -1.25
N HIS A 138 -0.10 -1.44 -1.96
CA HIS A 138 -1.49 -1.34 -2.40
C HIS A 138 -1.84 0.05 -2.93
N ARG A 139 -1.30 0.36 -4.11
CA ARG A 139 -1.39 1.68 -4.72
C ARG A 139 -2.82 2.27 -4.64
N PRO A 140 -2.99 3.56 -4.35
CA PRO A 140 -4.31 4.19 -4.21
C PRO A 140 -5.22 3.98 -5.43
N SER A 141 -4.62 3.94 -6.61
CA SER A 141 -5.27 3.79 -7.92
C SER A 141 -5.48 2.34 -8.35
N THR A 142 -5.28 1.35 -7.48
CA THR A 142 -5.34 -0.07 -7.91
C THR A 142 -6.70 -0.51 -8.43
N TYR A 143 -7.76 0.22 -8.07
CA TYR A 143 -9.13 0.00 -8.52
C TYR A 143 -9.65 1.17 -9.38
N LEU A 144 -8.74 2.02 -9.86
CA LEU A 144 -9.04 3.15 -10.75
C LEU A 144 -8.53 2.86 -12.16
N PRO A 145 -9.15 3.47 -13.19
CA PRO A 145 -8.69 3.27 -14.55
C PRO A 145 -7.33 3.89 -14.83
N THR A 146 -6.50 3.22 -15.62
CA THR A 146 -5.24 3.74 -16.19
C THR A 146 -5.41 4.17 -17.64
N ASP A 147 -4.59 5.12 -18.09
CA ASP A 147 -4.49 5.49 -19.50
C ASP A 147 -3.84 4.33 -20.28
N CYS A 148 -4.32 4.01 -21.49
CA CYS A 148 -3.82 2.85 -22.24
C CYS A 148 -3.59 3.09 -23.73
N MET A 149 -2.64 2.33 -24.29
CA MET A 149 -2.27 2.40 -25.70
C MET A 149 -1.69 1.08 -26.19
N ILE A 150 -1.87 0.79 -27.49
CA ILE A 150 -1.24 -0.34 -28.18
C ILE A 150 -0.06 0.19 -28.99
N GLU A 151 1.05 -0.55 -28.97
CA GLU A 151 2.23 -0.31 -29.78
C GLU A 151 2.64 -1.58 -30.53
N GLU A 152 2.99 -1.41 -31.81
CA GLU A 152 3.58 -2.46 -32.64
C GLU A 152 5.07 -2.19 -32.83
N ASN A 153 5.90 -3.21 -32.60
CA ASN A 153 7.35 -3.09 -32.67
C ASN A 153 7.89 -3.65 -34.00
N ALA A 154 9.09 -3.21 -34.37
CA ALA A 154 9.71 -3.59 -35.64
C ALA A 154 10.04 -5.10 -35.76
N ASP A 155 10.20 -5.81 -34.63
CA ASP A 155 10.45 -7.25 -34.56
C ASP A 155 9.16 -8.10 -34.60
N GLY A 156 8.00 -7.46 -34.76
CA GLY A 156 6.70 -8.13 -34.77
C GLY A 156 6.11 -8.37 -33.37
N SER A 157 6.84 -8.05 -32.31
CA SER A 157 6.27 -8.02 -30.96
C SER A 157 5.26 -6.87 -30.82
N LYS A 158 4.34 -7.00 -29.88
CA LYS A 158 3.34 -5.96 -29.60
C LYS A 158 3.27 -5.68 -28.11
N THR A 159 3.08 -4.41 -27.77
CA THR A 159 3.03 -3.91 -26.40
C THR A 159 1.68 -3.27 -26.11
N VAL A 160 1.09 -3.58 -24.96
CA VAL A 160 0.00 -2.79 -24.38
C VAL A 160 0.56 -1.98 -23.23
N TRP A 161 0.50 -0.66 -23.30
CA TRP A 161 0.93 0.24 -22.24
C TRP A 161 -0.23 0.61 -21.32
N CYS A 162 0.03 0.64 -20.02
CA CYS A 162 -0.80 1.29 -19.01
C CYS A 162 0.01 2.39 -18.35
N ASN A 163 -0.60 3.56 -18.15
CA ASN A 163 0.04 4.78 -17.65
C ASN A 163 -0.82 5.43 -16.56
N GLU A 164 -0.16 6.01 -15.56
CA GLU A 164 -0.80 6.88 -14.58
C GLU A 164 0.11 8.04 -14.14
N VAL A 165 -0.51 9.15 -13.76
CA VAL A 165 0.10 10.18 -12.92
C VAL A 165 -0.56 10.11 -11.54
N GLU A 166 0.19 9.61 -10.57
CA GLU A 166 -0.29 9.35 -9.21
C GLU A 166 -0.42 10.67 -8.42
N ARG A 167 -1.51 10.85 -7.67
CA ARG A 167 -1.93 12.15 -7.10
C ARG A 167 -1.38 12.47 -5.72
N MET A 168 -0.96 11.48 -4.93
CA MET A 168 -0.36 11.71 -3.61
C MET A 168 1.00 12.38 -3.74
N PHE A 169 1.84 11.90 -4.66
CA PHE A 169 3.23 12.34 -4.81
C PHE A 169 3.51 13.03 -6.15
N ASN A 170 2.52 13.09 -7.06
CA ASN A 170 2.63 13.68 -8.40
C ASN A 170 3.75 13.01 -9.23
N THR A 171 3.95 11.71 -9.03
CA THR A 171 4.90 10.87 -9.77
C THR A 171 4.19 10.12 -10.88
N LYS A 172 4.90 9.83 -11.98
CA LYS A 172 4.36 9.10 -13.12
C LYS A 172 4.88 7.66 -13.14
N GLY A 173 4.00 6.69 -13.37
CA GLY A 173 4.34 5.27 -13.51
C GLY A 173 3.73 4.69 -14.78
N MET A 174 4.48 3.82 -15.45
CA MET A 174 4.06 3.16 -16.68
C MET A 174 4.55 1.72 -16.74
N GLN A 175 3.69 0.83 -17.24
CA GLN A 175 3.98 -0.57 -17.47
C GLN A 175 3.53 -1.00 -18.87
N GLY A 176 4.47 -1.54 -19.64
CA GLY A 176 4.27 -2.03 -21.00
C GLY A 176 4.33 -3.55 -21.02
N PHE A 177 3.22 -4.17 -21.39
CA PHE A 177 3.04 -5.62 -21.48
C PHE A 177 3.34 -6.09 -22.90
N THR A 178 4.47 -6.75 -23.10
CA THR A 178 4.95 -7.16 -24.42
C THR A 178 4.89 -8.67 -24.58
N LEU A 179 4.26 -9.12 -25.66
CA LEU A 179 4.44 -10.49 -26.17
C LEU A 179 5.30 -10.45 -27.43
N HIS A 180 6.22 -11.41 -27.51
CA HIS A 180 7.06 -11.66 -28.68
C HIS A 180 6.46 -12.79 -29.53
N PRO A 181 6.66 -12.81 -30.86
CA PRO A 181 5.99 -13.79 -31.72
C PRO A 181 6.29 -15.27 -31.40
N ASP A 182 7.49 -15.56 -30.89
CA ASP A 182 8.06 -16.90 -30.74
C ASP A 182 8.47 -17.25 -29.28
N LYS A 183 7.96 -16.49 -28.29
CA LYS A 183 8.34 -16.65 -26.87
C LYS A 183 7.13 -16.92 -25.96
N ALA A 184 7.30 -17.86 -25.05
CA ALA A 184 6.39 -18.24 -23.98
C ALA A 184 6.72 -17.47 -22.68
N TYR A 185 6.83 -16.16 -22.76
CA TYR A 185 6.91 -15.28 -21.59
C TYR A 185 6.17 -13.97 -21.84
N LEU A 186 5.67 -13.36 -20.76
CA LEU A 186 5.23 -11.97 -20.72
C LEU A 186 6.43 -11.10 -20.30
N GLU A 187 6.85 -10.20 -21.18
CA GLU A 187 7.81 -9.15 -20.83
C GLU A 187 7.06 -7.93 -20.31
N ILE A 188 7.48 -7.40 -19.17
CA ILE A 188 6.95 -6.16 -18.58
C ILE A 188 8.05 -5.12 -18.56
N ASN A 189 7.87 -4.07 -19.36
CA ASN A 189 8.75 -2.90 -19.42
C ASN A 189 8.18 -1.81 -18.51
N VAL A 190 8.94 -1.38 -17.49
CA VAL A 190 8.46 -0.40 -16.52
C VAL A 190 9.25 0.90 -16.65
N LYS A 191 8.56 2.03 -16.53
CA LYS A 191 9.15 3.37 -16.41
C LYS A 191 8.50 4.13 -15.26
N VAL A 192 9.30 4.69 -14.38
CA VAL A 192 8.85 5.59 -13.32
C VAL A 192 9.58 6.92 -13.43
N TYR A 193 8.85 8.02 -13.27
CA TYR A 193 9.37 9.37 -13.47
C TYR A 193 8.92 10.32 -12.38
N ASN A 194 9.86 11.04 -11.79
CA ASN A 194 9.58 12.08 -10.81
C ASN A 194 9.27 13.40 -11.53
N ARG A 195 8.00 13.77 -11.64
CA ARG A 195 7.60 15.04 -12.28
C ARG A 195 7.88 16.28 -11.41
N THR A 196 8.25 16.06 -10.15
CA THR A 196 8.29 17.09 -9.11
C THR A 196 9.70 17.67 -8.93
N PRO A 197 9.83 18.92 -8.44
CA PRO A 197 11.12 19.55 -8.14
C PRO A 197 11.75 19.02 -6.84
N PHE A 198 11.18 17.98 -6.24
CA PHE A 198 11.64 17.44 -4.97
C PHE A 198 12.09 15.99 -5.15
N PRO A 199 13.12 15.52 -4.42
CA PRO A 199 13.36 14.09 -4.32
C PRO A 199 12.09 13.35 -3.87
N GLN A 200 11.68 12.31 -4.56
CA GLN A 200 10.54 11.49 -4.16
C GLN A 200 11.03 10.11 -3.75
N THR A 201 10.28 9.44 -2.88
CA THR A 201 10.53 8.04 -2.55
C THR A 201 9.50 7.17 -3.25
N PHE A 202 9.86 5.95 -3.59
CA PHE A 202 8.91 4.97 -4.13
C PHE A 202 9.29 3.55 -3.75
N LEU A 203 8.30 2.67 -3.79
CA LEU A 203 8.50 1.23 -3.82
C LEU A 203 7.90 0.66 -5.11
N TRP A 204 8.48 -0.43 -5.60
CA TRP A 204 7.91 -1.21 -6.70
C TRP A 204 7.87 -2.68 -6.35
N TRP A 205 6.68 -3.27 -6.43
CA TRP A 205 6.49 -4.72 -6.38
C TRP A 205 5.48 -5.16 -7.44
N ALA A 206 5.83 -6.19 -8.21
CA ALA A 206 4.88 -6.93 -9.03
C ALA A 206 4.43 -8.19 -8.28
N ASN A 207 3.11 -8.37 -8.13
CA ASN A 207 2.51 -9.36 -7.24
C ASN A 207 1.67 -10.35 -8.05
N PRO A 208 2.29 -11.31 -8.76
CA PRO A 208 1.56 -12.40 -9.39
C PRO A 208 0.92 -13.28 -8.31
N ALA A 209 -0.39 -13.42 -8.40
CA ALA A 209 -1.12 -14.45 -7.69
C ALA A 209 -1.00 -15.79 -8.44
N VAL A 210 -0.89 -16.90 -7.73
CA VAL A 210 -0.85 -18.26 -8.28
C VAL A 210 -1.75 -19.19 -7.48
N VAL A 211 -2.44 -20.10 -8.18
CA VAL A 211 -3.29 -21.13 -7.56
C VAL A 211 -2.43 -22.03 -6.68
N VAL A 212 -2.92 -22.37 -5.50
CA VAL A 212 -2.24 -23.31 -4.60
C VAL A 212 -3.13 -24.45 -4.15
N ASN A 213 -2.49 -25.53 -3.71
CA ASN A 213 -3.11 -26.73 -3.15
C ASN A 213 -2.05 -27.48 -2.33
N ASP A 214 -2.37 -28.67 -1.85
CA ASP A 214 -1.48 -29.48 -1.01
C ASP A 214 -0.18 -29.95 -1.69
N HIS A 215 -0.11 -29.85 -3.02
CA HIS A 215 1.04 -30.20 -3.87
C HIS A 215 1.80 -28.99 -4.41
N TYR A 216 1.46 -27.78 -3.92
CA TYR A 216 2.13 -26.55 -4.34
C TYR A 216 3.39 -26.29 -3.51
N HIS A 217 4.44 -25.87 -4.21
CA HIS A 217 5.72 -25.47 -3.64
C HIS A 217 6.19 -24.12 -4.18
N SER A 218 6.76 -23.32 -3.29
CA SER A 218 7.47 -22.11 -3.68
C SER A 218 8.92 -22.41 -4.03
N VAL A 219 9.36 -21.87 -5.16
CA VAL A 219 10.67 -22.13 -5.75
C VAL A 219 11.52 -20.89 -5.60
N PHE A 220 12.25 -20.83 -4.50
CA PHE A 220 13.28 -19.83 -4.27
C PHE A 220 14.64 -20.34 -4.78
N PRO A 221 15.55 -19.45 -5.17
CA PRO A 221 16.89 -19.84 -5.57
C PRO A 221 17.63 -20.71 -4.56
N PRO A 222 18.51 -21.61 -5.01
CA PRO A 222 19.15 -22.59 -4.13
C PRO A 222 20.13 -21.98 -3.11
N ASP A 223 20.50 -20.71 -3.23
CA ASP A 223 21.37 -20.01 -2.27
C ASP A 223 20.61 -19.32 -1.12
N VAL A 224 19.28 -19.30 -1.18
CA VAL A 224 18.41 -18.77 -0.12
C VAL A 224 18.35 -19.77 1.02
N HIS A 225 18.90 -19.39 2.17
CA HIS A 225 18.99 -20.24 3.37
C HIS A 225 18.16 -19.70 4.55
N ALA A 226 17.71 -18.45 4.46
CA ALA A 226 16.87 -17.83 5.47
C ALA A 226 16.03 -16.70 4.85
N VAL A 227 14.97 -16.33 5.55
CA VAL A 227 13.96 -15.39 5.11
C VAL A 227 13.54 -14.46 6.25
N PHE A 228 13.10 -13.25 5.90
CA PHE A 228 12.61 -12.23 6.82
C PHE A 228 11.10 -12.06 6.72
N ASP A 229 10.45 -11.62 7.81
CA ASP A 229 9.11 -11.05 7.74
C ASP A 229 9.12 -9.57 7.27
N HIS A 230 7.95 -8.92 7.32
CA HIS A 230 7.80 -7.48 7.04
C HIS A 230 8.65 -6.62 7.96
N GLY A 231 9.41 -5.69 7.39
CA GLY A 231 10.28 -4.78 8.12
C GLY A 231 11.51 -5.48 8.74
N LYS A 232 11.81 -6.72 8.35
CA LYS A 232 12.92 -7.54 8.90
C LYS A 232 12.84 -7.68 10.43
N ARG A 233 11.63 -7.80 11.00
CA ARG A 233 11.38 -7.87 12.44
C ARG A 233 11.66 -9.26 13.03
N ASP A 234 11.52 -10.28 12.20
CA ASP A 234 11.77 -11.67 12.56
C ASP A 234 12.42 -12.43 11.39
N VAL A 235 13.16 -13.48 11.71
CA VAL A 235 13.95 -14.27 10.76
C VAL A 235 13.69 -15.76 10.96
N SER A 236 13.57 -16.49 9.85
CA SER A 236 13.44 -17.95 9.87
C SER A 236 14.40 -18.59 8.86
N ASN A 237 14.82 -19.82 9.15
CA ASN A 237 15.53 -20.66 8.19
C ASN A 237 14.59 -21.05 7.03
N PHE A 238 15.14 -21.20 5.84
CA PHE A 238 14.41 -21.60 4.64
C PHE A 238 15.16 -22.69 3.89
N PRO A 239 14.49 -23.73 3.35
CA PRO A 239 13.04 -23.95 3.38
C PRO A 239 12.49 -24.54 4.68
N ILE A 240 13.37 -25.06 5.55
CA ILE A 240 12.97 -25.69 6.81
C ILE A 240 12.97 -24.65 7.94
N ALA A 241 11.79 -24.23 8.38
CA ALA A 241 11.60 -23.36 9.52
C ALA A 241 11.74 -24.13 10.84
N THR A 242 12.26 -23.46 11.86
CA THR A 242 12.43 -23.97 13.22
C THR A 242 12.10 -22.87 14.22
N GLY A 243 11.52 -23.21 15.37
CA GLY A 243 11.14 -22.25 16.39
C GLY A 243 9.78 -21.59 16.12
N ILE A 244 9.56 -20.38 16.60
CA ILE A 244 8.30 -19.65 16.42
C ILE A 244 8.48 -18.64 15.30
N TYR A 245 7.59 -18.67 14.31
CA TYR A 245 7.53 -17.67 13.23
C TYR A 245 6.07 -17.33 12.97
N TYR A 246 5.71 -16.05 12.86
CA TYR A 246 4.31 -15.60 12.74
C TYR A 246 3.38 -16.14 13.85
N LYS A 247 3.90 -16.26 15.08
CA LYS A 247 3.19 -16.84 16.24
C LYS A 247 2.75 -18.31 16.05
N GLN A 248 3.30 -19.00 15.06
CA GLN A 248 3.12 -20.43 14.82
C GLN A 248 4.40 -21.17 15.22
N ASP A 249 4.24 -22.30 15.92
CA ASP A 249 5.35 -23.17 16.31
C ASP A 249 5.71 -24.11 15.15
N TYR A 250 6.97 -24.02 14.71
CA TYR A 250 7.62 -24.83 13.67
C TYR A 250 8.83 -25.59 14.23
N SER A 251 8.95 -25.74 15.56
CA SER A 251 10.11 -26.38 16.22
C SER A 251 10.41 -27.81 15.76
N GLU A 252 9.45 -28.53 15.19
CA GLU A 252 9.64 -29.87 14.60
C GLU A 252 10.44 -29.87 13.29
N GLY A 253 10.76 -28.70 12.72
CA GLY A 253 11.46 -28.59 11.44
C GLY A 253 10.49 -28.75 10.28
N VAL A 254 9.78 -27.67 9.96
CA VAL A 254 8.69 -27.69 8.97
C VAL A 254 9.13 -27.05 7.68
N ASP A 255 8.91 -27.74 6.56
CA ASP A 255 9.15 -27.19 5.23
C ASP A 255 8.08 -26.15 4.89
N ILE A 256 8.41 -24.87 5.09
CA ILE A 256 7.52 -23.74 4.80
C ILE A 256 7.51 -23.37 3.32
N SER A 257 8.28 -24.05 2.45
CA SER A 257 8.08 -23.90 0.99
C SER A 257 6.76 -24.51 0.50
N LYS A 258 6.13 -25.38 1.30
CA LYS A 258 4.87 -26.06 0.95
C LYS A 258 3.67 -25.31 1.51
N TYR A 259 2.71 -24.96 0.66
CA TYR A 259 1.49 -24.25 1.08
C TYR A 259 0.75 -24.96 2.22
N LYS A 260 0.60 -26.29 2.13
CA LYS A 260 -0.14 -27.07 3.15
C LYS A 260 0.41 -26.99 4.58
N ASN A 261 1.66 -26.56 4.73
CA ASN A 261 2.34 -26.48 6.01
C ASN A 261 2.20 -25.08 6.67
N ILE A 262 1.43 -24.16 6.07
CA ILE A 262 1.29 -22.77 6.51
C ILE A 262 -0.16 -22.53 6.97
N PRO A 263 -0.50 -22.80 8.25
CA PRO A 263 -1.88 -22.68 8.76
C PRO A 263 -2.35 -21.26 9.06
N VAL A 264 -1.42 -20.31 9.13
CA VAL A 264 -1.69 -18.92 9.51
C VAL A 264 -1.20 -17.95 8.42
N PRO A 265 -1.74 -16.72 8.36
CA PRO A 265 -1.23 -15.70 7.45
C PRO A 265 0.27 -15.51 7.62
N THR A 266 1.02 -15.72 6.54
CA THR A 266 2.48 -15.77 6.59
C THR A 266 3.05 -15.09 5.36
N SER A 267 4.08 -14.29 5.59
CA SER A 267 4.89 -13.69 4.54
C SER A 267 6.35 -13.90 4.82
N TYR A 268 7.13 -14.15 3.79
CA TYR A 268 8.57 -14.23 3.93
C TYR A 268 9.31 -13.73 2.68
N MET A 269 10.39 -12.99 2.91
CA MET A 269 11.25 -12.37 1.92
C MET A 269 12.64 -13.00 1.96
N ALA A 270 13.21 -13.34 0.81
CA ALA A 270 14.58 -13.83 0.74
C ALA A 270 15.57 -12.77 1.22
N ILE A 271 16.56 -13.16 2.04
CA ILE A 271 17.60 -12.24 2.53
C ILE A 271 18.46 -11.72 1.37
N LYS A 272 18.93 -12.64 0.52
CA LYS A 272 19.80 -12.34 -0.62
C LYS A 272 19.82 -13.55 -1.55
N SER A 273 19.96 -13.28 -2.84
CA SER A 273 20.28 -14.31 -3.83
C SER A 273 21.13 -13.71 -4.96
N ARG A 274 22.06 -14.50 -5.50
CA ARG A 274 22.83 -14.17 -6.72
C ARG A 274 22.11 -14.61 -8.01
N TYR A 275 20.92 -15.17 -7.88
CA TYR A 275 20.13 -15.67 -9.00
C TYR A 275 19.00 -14.72 -9.36
N ASP A 276 18.67 -14.71 -10.65
CA ASP A 276 17.72 -13.79 -11.27
C ASP A 276 16.27 -14.26 -11.20
N PHE A 277 15.94 -15.34 -10.46
CA PHE A 277 14.62 -15.97 -10.51
C PHE A 277 13.94 -16.19 -9.15
N VAL A 278 12.62 -16.29 -9.16
CA VAL A 278 11.78 -16.83 -8.07
C VAL A 278 10.48 -17.34 -8.70
N GLY A 279 9.83 -18.34 -8.12
CA GLY A 279 8.59 -18.85 -8.68
C GLY A 279 7.85 -19.82 -7.79
N GLY A 280 7.00 -20.62 -8.43
CA GLY A 280 6.20 -21.66 -7.81
C GLY A 280 6.08 -22.88 -8.70
N TYR A 281 5.75 -24.03 -8.13
CA TYR A 281 5.57 -25.29 -8.83
C TYR A 281 4.42 -26.11 -8.24
N GLU A 282 3.57 -26.65 -9.10
CA GLU A 282 2.51 -27.58 -8.74
C GLU A 282 2.91 -29.00 -9.16
N GLU A 283 3.25 -29.87 -8.20
CA GLU A 283 3.78 -31.20 -8.52
C GLU A 283 2.78 -32.08 -9.28
N HIS A 284 1.49 -31.99 -8.94
CA HIS A 284 0.43 -32.76 -9.60
C HIS A 284 0.23 -32.37 -11.07
N VAL A 285 0.35 -31.08 -11.41
CA VAL A 285 0.20 -30.57 -12.78
C VAL A 285 1.53 -30.59 -13.54
N GLN A 286 2.64 -30.72 -12.81
CA GLN A 286 4.00 -30.61 -13.31
C GLN A 286 4.26 -29.30 -14.06
N ALA A 287 3.76 -28.18 -13.53
CA ALA A 287 3.91 -26.86 -14.13
C ALA A 287 3.95 -25.77 -13.07
N GLY A 288 4.40 -24.57 -13.44
CA GLY A 288 4.48 -23.45 -12.53
C GLY A 288 4.65 -22.10 -13.22
N LEU A 289 4.76 -21.05 -12.40
CA LEU A 289 5.10 -19.69 -12.82
C LEU A 289 6.50 -19.37 -12.31
N LEU A 290 7.32 -18.76 -13.17
CA LEU A 290 8.63 -18.23 -12.83
C LEU A 290 8.68 -16.75 -13.17
N HIS A 291 9.22 -15.96 -12.25
CA HIS A 291 9.70 -14.62 -12.50
C HIS A 291 11.19 -14.65 -12.77
N VAL A 292 11.65 -13.86 -13.75
CA VAL A 292 13.07 -13.64 -14.02
C VAL A 292 13.35 -12.14 -14.20
N ALA A 293 14.35 -11.60 -13.51
CA ALA A 293 14.90 -10.26 -13.70
C ALA A 293 16.31 -10.15 -13.08
N ASP A 294 17.13 -9.23 -13.59
CA ASP A 294 18.47 -8.96 -13.05
C ASP A 294 18.39 -8.66 -11.54
N HIS A 295 19.00 -9.52 -10.72
CA HIS A 295 18.96 -9.40 -9.25
C HIS A 295 19.66 -8.14 -8.71
N HIS A 296 20.48 -7.45 -9.51
CA HIS A 296 21.05 -6.15 -9.13
C HIS A 296 19.99 -5.04 -9.14
N LEU A 297 18.96 -5.17 -9.98
CA LEU A 297 17.81 -4.26 -10.03
C LEU A 297 16.62 -4.82 -9.25
N SER A 298 16.37 -6.13 -9.34
CA SER A 298 15.24 -6.83 -8.72
C SER A 298 15.68 -7.83 -7.63
N PRO A 299 16.24 -7.36 -6.50
CA PRO A 299 16.69 -8.25 -5.44
C PRO A 299 15.53 -8.89 -4.67
N GLY A 300 14.39 -8.20 -4.56
CA GLY A 300 13.24 -8.62 -3.75
C GLY A 300 12.56 -9.86 -4.29
N LYS A 301 12.51 -10.91 -3.45
CA LYS A 301 11.84 -12.19 -3.72
C LYS A 301 11.01 -12.54 -2.50
N LYS A 302 9.68 -12.49 -2.64
CA LYS A 302 8.74 -12.61 -1.52
C LYS A 302 7.63 -13.59 -1.84
N GLN A 303 7.15 -14.27 -0.80
CA GLN A 303 5.85 -14.92 -0.81
C GLN A 303 4.96 -14.33 0.26
N TRP A 304 3.67 -14.23 -0.02
CA TRP A 304 2.62 -13.97 0.97
C TRP A 304 1.41 -14.90 0.76
N THR A 305 0.79 -15.34 1.86
CA THR A 305 -0.43 -16.15 1.87
C THR A 305 -1.30 -15.86 3.10
N TRP A 306 -2.62 -16.01 2.97
CA TRP A 306 -3.54 -16.03 4.10
C TRP A 306 -3.43 -17.31 4.98
N GLY A 307 -2.67 -18.30 4.51
CA GLY A 307 -2.56 -19.62 5.12
C GLY A 307 -3.70 -20.57 4.69
N ASN A 308 -3.61 -21.84 5.10
CA ASN A 308 -4.61 -22.87 4.79
C ASN A 308 -5.55 -23.21 5.97
N GLY A 309 -5.48 -22.48 7.08
CA GLY A 309 -6.41 -22.58 8.19
C GLY A 309 -7.75 -21.88 7.92
N ASP A 310 -8.70 -21.99 8.85
CA ASP A 310 -10.06 -21.41 8.71
C ASP A 310 -10.05 -19.89 8.46
N PHE A 311 -9.10 -19.17 9.06
CA PHE A 311 -8.86 -17.74 8.75
C PHE A 311 -8.57 -17.51 7.26
N GLY A 312 -7.68 -18.30 6.66
CA GLY A 312 -7.33 -18.16 5.24
C GLY A 312 -8.48 -18.54 4.32
N ILE A 313 -9.18 -19.64 4.63
CA ILE A 313 -10.37 -20.07 3.89
C ILE A 313 -11.47 -18.99 3.94
N ALA A 314 -11.61 -18.27 5.06
CA ALA A 314 -12.54 -17.15 5.14
C ALA A 314 -12.15 -16.01 4.19
N TRP A 315 -10.87 -15.65 4.12
CA TRP A 315 -10.40 -14.64 3.17
C TRP A 315 -10.61 -15.06 1.71
N ASP A 316 -10.39 -16.34 1.37
CA ASP A 316 -10.69 -16.86 0.04
C ASP A 316 -12.17 -16.62 -0.33
N ARG A 317 -13.11 -16.91 0.59
CA ARG A 317 -14.54 -16.63 0.38
C ARG A 317 -14.88 -15.16 0.22
N ASN A 318 -14.10 -14.26 0.83
CA ASN A 318 -14.30 -12.82 0.69
C ASN A 318 -13.77 -12.28 -0.64
N LEU A 319 -12.79 -12.97 -1.25
CA LEU A 319 -12.06 -12.49 -2.44
C LEU A 319 -12.42 -13.23 -3.73
N THR A 320 -13.02 -14.42 -3.65
CA THR A 320 -13.58 -15.14 -4.78
C THR A 320 -14.87 -15.86 -4.37
N ASP A 321 -15.60 -16.41 -5.36
CA ASP A 321 -16.75 -17.27 -5.14
C ASP A 321 -16.37 -18.76 -5.22
N GLU A 322 -15.57 -19.16 -6.20
CA GLU A 322 -15.36 -20.58 -6.57
C GLU A 322 -13.90 -20.94 -6.93
N ASP A 323 -12.99 -19.97 -7.07
CA ASP A 323 -11.64 -20.23 -7.64
C ASP A 323 -10.60 -20.76 -6.63
N GLY A 324 -10.94 -20.77 -5.34
CA GLY A 324 -10.13 -21.39 -4.28
C GLY A 324 -8.93 -20.56 -3.80
N PRO A 325 -7.96 -21.18 -3.11
CA PRO A 325 -6.86 -20.47 -2.48
C PRO A 325 -5.78 -20.06 -3.49
N TYR A 326 -5.07 -18.99 -3.14
CA TYR A 326 -3.91 -18.50 -3.88
C TYR A 326 -2.78 -18.08 -2.93
N ILE A 327 -1.58 -17.90 -3.50
CA ILE A 327 -0.51 -17.15 -2.86
C ILE A 327 -0.05 -16.04 -3.78
N GLU A 328 0.65 -15.05 -3.23
CA GLU A 328 1.31 -13.99 -3.99
C GLU A 328 2.82 -14.22 -4.01
N LEU A 329 3.39 -14.35 -5.20
CA LEU A 329 4.84 -14.46 -5.42
C LEU A 329 5.41 -13.08 -5.81
N MET A 330 5.59 -12.20 -4.84
CA MET A 330 5.90 -10.80 -5.09
C MET A 330 7.38 -10.59 -5.43
N THR A 331 7.64 -9.67 -6.38
CA THR A 331 8.98 -9.42 -6.94
C THR A 331 9.31 -7.93 -6.89
N GLY A 332 10.32 -7.57 -6.09
CA GLY A 332 10.68 -6.19 -5.75
C GLY A 332 11.80 -5.64 -6.63
N VAL A 333 11.75 -4.34 -6.95
CA VAL A 333 12.77 -3.64 -7.76
C VAL A 333 13.28 -2.41 -7.00
N TYR A 334 14.61 -2.29 -6.87
CA TYR A 334 15.33 -1.39 -5.95
C TYR A 334 14.98 -1.60 -4.47
N THR A 335 14.47 -2.78 -4.11
CA THR A 335 13.98 -3.11 -2.77
C THR A 335 14.03 -4.60 -2.52
N ASP A 336 14.40 -5.01 -1.29
CA ASP A 336 14.46 -6.42 -0.88
C ASP A 336 13.41 -6.81 0.17
N ASN A 337 12.71 -5.83 0.77
CA ASN A 337 11.73 -6.05 1.83
C ASN A 337 10.56 -5.05 1.73
N GLN A 338 9.60 -5.14 2.64
CA GLN A 338 8.45 -4.24 2.73
C GLN A 338 8.20 -3.84 4.18
N PRO A 339 8.09 -2.53 4.49
CA PRO A 339 8.40 -1.40 3.61
C PRO A 339 9.91 -1.29 3.36
N ASP A 340 10.31 -0.99 2.13
CA ASP A 340 11.66 -0.55 1.79
C ASP A 340 11.60 0.25 0.49
N PHE A 341 11.78 1.56 0.62
CA PHE A 341 11.62 2.53 -0.47
C PHE A 341 12.98 2.97 -0.98
N THR A 342 13.07 3.33 -2.26
CA THR A 342 14.24 4.00 -2.84
C THR A 342 13.91 5.45 -3.21
N TRP A 343 14.95 6.26 -3.39
CA TRP A 343 14.85 7.63 -3.90
C TRP A 343 14.74 7.70 -5.43
N LEU A 344 14.08 8.75 -5.90
CA LEU A 344 13.96 9.22 -7.28
C LEU A 344 14.18 10.74 -7.27
N GLN A 345 15.29 11.20 -7.86
CA GLN A 345 15.69 12.61 -7.87
C GLN A 345 14.73 13.47 -8.72
N PRO A 346 14.73 14.81 -8.57
CA PRO A 346 13.90 15.69 -9.40
C PRO A 346 14.08 15.39 -10.88
N TYR A 347 12.98 15.12 -11.59
CA TYR A 347 12.99 14.82 -13.03
C TYR A 347 13.77 13.58 -13.45
N GLU A 348 14.15 12.70 -12.51
CA GLU A 348 14.78 11.41 -12.82
C GLU A 348 13.74 10.42 -13.39
N GLU A 349 14.17 9.65 -14.39
CA GLU A 349 13.48 8.45 -14.88
C GLU A 349 14.28 7.20 -14.48
N LYS A 350 13.59 6.20 -13.92
CA LYS A 350 14.13 4.84 -13.78
C LYS A 350 13.31 3.88 -14.62
N SER A 351 13.99 2.94 -15.28
CA SER A 351 13.34 1.91 -16.10
C SER A 351 13.99 0.54 -15.93
N TRP A 352 13.20 -0.51 -16.10
CA TRP A 352 13.66 -1.90 -15.98
C TRP A 352 12.71 -2.86 -16.71
N LYS A 353 13.11 -4.13 -16.77
CA LYS A 353 12.33 -5.22 -17.34
C LYS A 353 12.12 -6.35 -16.34
N GLN A 354 10.94 -6.94 -16.35
CA GLN A 354 10.63 -8.18 -15.63
C GLN A 354 10.00 -9.19 -16.59
N TYR A 355 10.28 -10.46 -16.39
CA TYR A 355 9.74 -11.55 -17.21
C TYR A 355 8.91 -12.49 -16.35
N PHE A 356 7.68 -12.77 -16.77
CA PHE A 356 6.79 -13.74 -16.13
C PHE A 356 6.48 -14.85 -17.14
N LEU A 357 6.81 -16.09 -16.80
CA LEU A 357 6.76 -17.20 -17.74
C LEU A 357 6.19 -18.47 -17.12
N PRO A 358 5.34 -19.22 -17.84
CA PRO A 358 5.01 -20.58 -17.47
C PRO A 358 6.21 -21.49 -17.74
N TYR A 359 6.34 -22.53 -16.94
CA TYR A 359 7.28 -23.61 -17.21
C TYR A 359 6.69 -24.96 -16.83
N SER A 360 7.25 -26.01 -17.42
CA SER A 360 6.71 -27.35 -17.36
C SER A 360 7.78 -28.37 -17.01
N GLU A 361 7.45 -29.33 -16.17
CA GLU A 361 8.20 -30.56 -15.89
C GLU A 361 9.62 -30.38 -15.30
N VAL A 362 10.13 -29.15 -15.18
CA VAL A 362 11.46 -28.84 -14.62
C VAL A 362 11.54 -29.14 -13.12
N GLY A 363 10.45 -28.93 -12.38
CA GLY A 363 10.44 -29.07 -10.92
C GLY A 363 11.14 -27.90 -10.22
N TYR A 364 11.90 -28.21 -9.16
CA TYR A 364 12.61 -27.23 -8.35
C TYR A 364 13.79 -26.61 -9.10
N VAL A 365 13.53 -25.48 -9.76
CA VAL A 365 14.49 -24.74 -10.58
C VAL A 365 15.79 -24.43 -9.83
N LYS A 366 16.93 -24.69 -10.47
CA LYS A 366 18.26 -24.40 -9.91
C LYS A 366 18.88 -23.13 -10.49
N ASN A 367 18.63 -22.85 -11.76
CA ASN A 367 18.99 -21.58 -12.41
C ASN A 367 18.04 -21.29 -13.58
N ALA A 368 17.86 -20.01 -13.91
CA ALA A 368 17.04 -19.57 -15.02
C ALA A 368 17.49 -18.23 -15.60
N THR A 369 17.27 -18.07 -16.91
CA THR A 369 17.18 -16.79 -17.62
C THR A 369 15.79 -16.67 -18.24
N LYS A 370 15.50 -15.55 -18.90
CA LYS A 370 14.24 -15.41 -19.65
C LYS A 370 14.08 -16.44 -20.78
N ASP A 371 15.18 -17.01 -21.28
CA ASP A 371 15.19 -17.93 -22.43
C ASP A 371 15.32 -19.41 -22.01
N PHE A 372 15.99 -19.72 -20.88
CA PHE A 372 16.25 -21.09 -20.43
C PHE A 372 16.00 -21.29 -18.93
N ILE A 373 15.52 -22.47 -18.56
CA ILE A 373 15.33 -22.90 -17.17
C ILE A 373 15.96 -24.27 -17.04
N LEU A 374 16.77 -24.47 -15.99
CA LEU A 374 17.41 -25.76 -15.73
C LEU A 374 17.10 -26.27 -14.32
N ASN A 375 17.04 -27.60 -14.22
CA ASN A 375 17.16 -28.34 -12.98
C ASN A 375 18.25 -29.41 -13.11
N LEU A 376 19.04 -29.54 -12.04
CA LEU A 376 20.01 -30.61 -11.81
C LEU A 376 19.76 -31.13 -10.40
N ASP A 377 19.07 -32.27 -10.29
CA ASP A 377 18.85 -32.97 -9.03
C ASP A 377 19.65 -34.27 -9.00
N VAL A 378 20.27 -34.57 -7.85
CA VAL A 378 21.04 -35.80 -7.66
C VAL A 378 20.34 -36.66 -6.63
N ALA A 379 19.96 -37.88 -7.03
CA ALA A 379 19.38 -38.89 -6.17
C ALA A 379 19.98 -40.25 -6.51
N GLU A 380 20.32 -41.04 -5.48
CA GLU A 380 20.80 -42.43 -5.65
C GLU A 380 21.92 -42.58 -6.71
N ASN A 381 22.96 -41.73 -6.63
CA ASN A 381 24.09 -41.69 -7.59
C ASN A 381 23.70 -41.39 -9.05
N THR A 382 22.52 -40.79 -9.27
CA THR A 382 22.01 -40.42 -10.58
C THR A 382 21.71 -38.92 -10.63
N ALA A 383 22.35 -38.21 -11.55
CA ALA A 383 22.01 -36.83 -11.90
C ALA A 383 20.84 -36.81 -12.89
N HIS A 384 19.77 -36.12 -12.49
CA HIS A 384 18.57 -35.87 -13.26
C HIS A 384 18.67 -34.47 -13.86
N ILE A 385 18.79 -34.40 -15.18
CA ILE A 385 18.94 -33.16 -15.93
C ILE A 385 17.60 -32.86 -16.61
N ILE A 386 17.06 -31.67 -16.34
CA ILE A 386 15.89 -31.15 -17.07
C ILE A 386 16.21 -29.74 -17.56
N VAL A 387 16.00 -29.50 -18.86
CA VAL A 387 16.21 -28.20 -19.48
C VAL A 387 14.96 -27.83 -20.29
N TYR A 388 14.43 -26.64 -20.00
CA TYR A 388 13.28 -26.03 -20.66
C TYR A 388 13.71 -24.73 -21.35
N ALA A 389 13.13 -24.45 -22.52
CA ALA A 389 13.32 -23.18 -23.21
C ALA A 389 11.98 -22.48 -23.44
N THR A 390 11.95 -21.16 -23.29
CA THR A 390 10.73 -20.35 -23.49
C THR A 390 10.45 -20.05 -24.96
N GLY A 391 11.33 -20.44 -25.89
CA GLY A 391 11.08 -20.35 -27.33
C GLY A 391 11.79 -21.48 -28.05
N ARG A 392 11.56 -21.60 -29.36
CA ARG A 392 12.27 -22.60 -30.17
C ARG A 392 13.75 -22.24 -30.24
N GLN A 393 14.61 -23.16 -29.80
CA GLN A 393 16.06 -23.02 -29.77
C GLN A 393 16.68 -24.25 -30.42
N GLU A 394 17.47 -24.04 -31.47
CA GLU A 394 18.07 -25.13 -32.24
C GLU A 394 19.54 -25.33 -31.84
N ASN A 395 20.00 -26.59 -31.93
CA ASN A 395 21.40 -26.97 -31.75
C ASN A 395 22.01 -26.58 -30.39
N ILE A 396 21.21 -26.59 -29.33
CA ILE A 396 21.66 -26.32 -27.96
C ILE A 396 22.45 -27.50 -27.42
N LYS A 397 23.69 -27.24 -27.00
CA LYS A 397 24.54 -28.23 -26.34
C LYS A 397 24.28 -28.23 -24.83
N VAL A 398 23.90 -29.38 -24.28
CA VAL A 398 23.74 -29.65 -22.85
C VAL A 398 24.92 -30.48 -22.37
N GLU A 399 25.73 -29.92 -21.47
CA GLU A 399 26.95 -30.55 -20.97
C GLU A 399 26.91 -30.67 -19.44
N LEU A 400 27.13 -31.88 -18.91
CA LEU A 400 27.44 -32.11 -17.49
C LEU A 400 28.91 -32.49 -17.36
N ARG A 401 29.65 -31.75 -16.54
CA ARG A 401 31.04 -32.05 -16.20
C ARG A 401 31.26 -32.05 -14.69
N ASP A 402 32.34 -32.68 -14.26
CA ASP A 402 32.81 -32.51 -12.88
C ASP A 402 33.71 -31.27 -12.73
N ILE A 403 34.05 -30.92 -11.49
CA ILE A 403 34.96 -29.80 -11.16
C ILE A 403 36.38 -29.96 -11.70
N THR A 404 36.79 -31.16 -12.15
CA THR A 404 38.10 -31.38 -12.79
C THR A 404 38.07 -31.09 -14.29
N GLY A 405 36.87 -30.88 -14.85
CA GLY A 405 36.65 -30.68 -16.29
C GLY A 405 36.33 -31.97 -17.06
N LYS A 406 36.17 -33.11 -16.37
CA LYS A 406 35.78 -34.36 -17.04
C LYS A 406 34.30 -34.29 -17.43
N ILE A 407 34.05 -34.41 -18.73
CA ILE A 407 32.69 -34.50 -19.28
C ILE A 407 32.07 -35.84 -18.87
N LEU A 408 30.95 -35.77 -18.16
CA LEU A 408 30.15 -36.91 -17.75
C LEU A 408 28.98 -37.14 -18.72
N PHE A 409 28.50 -36.07 -19.36
CA PHE A 409 27.43 -36.10 -20.34
C PHE A 409 27.56 -34.92 -21.31
N ASP A 410 27.34 -35.16 -22.60
CA ASP A 410 27.30 -34.13 -23.64
C ASP A 410 26.28 -34.53 -24.71
N LYS A 411 25.32 -33.66 -24.99
CA LYS A 411 24.31 -33.88 -26.03
C LYS A 411 23.85 -32.56 -26.65
N VAL A 412 23.75 -32.54 -27.98
CA VAL A 412 23.09 -31.47 -28.73
C VAL A 412 21.61 -31.81 -28.91
N THR A 413 20.73 -30.84 -28.67
CA THR A 413 19.28 -31.01 -28.78
C THR A 413 18.61 -29.76 -29.33
N ILE A 414 17.35 -29.93 -29.74
CA ILE A 414 16.42 -28.82 -30.00
C ILE A 414 15.56 -28.66 -28.75
N LEU A 415 15.31 -27.43 -28.32
CA LEU A 415 14.43 -27.11 -27.20
C LEU A 415 13.29 -26.23 -27.69
N SER A 416 12.12 -26.37 -27.08
CA SER A 416 11.00 -25.44 -27.21
C SER A 416 10.09 -25.58 -26.00
N PRO A 417 9.08 -24.71 -25.82
CA PRO A 417 8.07 -24.90 -24.77
C PRO A 417 7.37 -26.27 -24.83
N GLU A 418 7.28 -26.87 -26.03
CA GLU A 418 6.68 -28.19 -26.27
C GLU A 418 7.70 -29.33 -26.21
N ASN A 419 9.01 -29.06 -26.37
CA ASN A 419 10.07 -30.06 -26.44
C ASN A 419 11.11 -29.84 -25.33
N ILE A 420 10.86 -30.49 -24.20
CA ILE A 420 11.65 -30.40 -22.97
C ILE A 420 12.75 -31.46 -23.01
N PHE A 421 13.99 -31.08 -22.70
CA PHE A 421 15.07 -32.03 -22.60
C PHE A 421 15.11 -32.67 -21.22
N LYS A 422 15.16 -34.00 -21.18
CA LYS A 422 15.31 -34.80 -19.96
C LYS A 422 16.37 -35.87 -20.15
N SER A 423 17.25 -36.02 -19.17
CA SER A 423 18.27 -37.07 -19.16
C SER A 423 18.59 -37.53 -17.75
N GLN A 424 18.99 -38.79 -17.60
CA GLN A 424 19.51 -39.37 -16.37
C GLN A 424 20.94 -39.84 -16.63
N VAL A 425 21.87 -39.43 -15.77
CA VAL A 425 23.30 -39.70 -15.90
C VAL A 425 23.78 -40.32 -14.60
N ASN A 426 24.35 -41.52 -14.65
CA ASN A 426 25.02 -42.10 -13.50
C ASN A 426 26.32 -41.33 -13.23
N ILE A 427 26.47 -40.79 -12.02
CA ILE A 427 27.58 -39.91 -11.65
C ILE A 427 28.64 -40.60 -10.77
N ALA A 428 28.58 -41.92 -10.59
CA ALA A 428 29.60 -42.71 -9.89
C ALA A 428 30.05 -42.08 -8.54
N GLU A 429 29.09 -41.77 -7.66
CA GLU A 429 29.31 -41.20 -6.32
C GLU A 429 29.88 -39.76 -6.27
N GLN A 430 29.81 -38.99 -7.37
CA GLN A 430 30.08 -37.56 -7.30
C GLN A 430 29.05 -36.84 -6.40
N LEU A 431 29.54 -35.85 -5.66
CA LEU A 431 28.68 -34.97 -4.85
C LEU A 431 28.04 -33.87 -5.74
N PRO A 432 26.83 -33.37 -5.41
CA PRO A 432 26.16 -32.33 -6.19
C PRO A 432 27.03 -31.08 -6.41
N GLU A 433 27.77 -30.62 -5.41
CA GLU A 433 28.66 -29.46 -5.46
C GLU A 433 29.89 -29.66 -6.37
N ASN A 434 30.14 -30.90 -6.81
CA ASN A 434 31.22 -31.25 -7.74
C ASN A 434 30.75 -31.33 -9.20
N LEU A 435 29.46 -31.09 -9.47
CA LEU A 435 28.88 -31.14 -10.80
C LEU A 435 28.61 -29.74 -11.35
N ILE A 436 28.88 -29.56 -12.64
CA ILE A 436 28.60 -28.32 -13.37
C ILE A 436 27.77 -28.68 -14.61
N LEU A 437 26.56 -28.15 -14.68
CA LEU A 437 25.67 -28.26 -15.85
C LEU A 437 25.71 -26.95 -16.63
N SER A 438 26.12 -27.01 -17.90
CA SER A 438 26.25 -25.84 -18.77
C SER A 438 25.45 -26.01 -20.06
N LEU A 439 24.87 -24.91 -20.54
CA LEU A 439 24.18 -24.80 -21.83
C LEU A 439 24.97 -23.89 -22.76
N TYR A 440 25.20 -24.35 -23.99
CA TYR A 440 25.89 -23.55 -25.02
C TYR A 440 25.07 -23.43 -26.30
N ASP A 441 25.21 -22.30 -26.98
CA ASP A 441 24.73 -22.12 -28.35
C ASP A 441 25.68 -22.76 -29.39
N ASN A 442 25.31 -22.61 -30.66
CA ASN A 442 26.02 -23.19 -31.81
C ASN A 442 27.42 -22.60 -32.01
N ASN A 443 27.68 -21.41 -31.44
CA ASN A 443 28.95 -20.71 -31.51
C ASN A 443 29.81 -20.98 -30.27
N GLY A 444 29.34 -21.82 -29.34
CA GLY A 444 30.02 -22.10 -28.07
C GLY A 444 29.85 -21.00 -27.02
N LYS A 445 28.91 -20.07 -27.19
CA LYS A 445 28.58 -19.07 -26.16
C LYS A 445 27.83 -19.75 -25.03
N LEU A 446 28.28 -19.53 -23.79
CA LEU A 446 27.57 -19.98 -22.58
C LEU A 446 26.24 -19.23 -22.45
N LEU A 447 25.15 -19.98 -22.31
CA LEU A 447 23.79 -19.47 -22.19
C LEU A 447 23.28 -19.51 -20.75
N LEU A 448 23.58 -20.59 -20.03
CA LEU A 448 23.20 -20.78 -18.63
C LEU A 448 24.11 -21.85 -18.01
N GLU A 449 24.47 -21.68 -16.74
CA GLU A 449 25.28 -22.65 -16.00
C GLU A 449 24.75 -22.81 -14.58
N TYR A 450 24.88 -24.00 -14.00
CA TYR A 450 24.60 -24.24 -12.60
C TYR A 450 25.63 -25.16 -11.96
N LYS A 451 25.96 -24.83 -10.72
CA LYS A 451 26.78 -25.62 -9.79
C LYS A 451 26.19 -25.45 -8.40
N ALA A 452 25.94 -26.55 -7.69
CA ALA A 452 25.47 -26.48 -6.31
C ALA A 452 26.53 -25.88 -5.38
N ASP A 453 26.08 -25.13 -4.38
CA ASP A 453 26.95 -24.66 -3.31
C ASP A 453 27.35 -25.83 -2.41
N LYS A 454 28.52 -25.70 -1.78
CA LYS A 454 28.90 -26.63 -0.71
C LYS A 454 27.93 -26.47 0.46
N PRO A 455 27.44 -27.57 1.06
CA PRO A 455 26.64 -27.49 2.28
C PRO A 455 27.46 -26.85 3.41
N GLU A 456 27.09 -25.65 3.82
CA GLU A 456 27.74 -24.90 4.90
C GLU A 456 26.66 -24.32 5.83
N ILE A 457 26.94 -24.33 7.14
CA ILE A 457 26.06 -23.70 8.14
C ILE A 457 26.28 -22.18 8.03
N LYS A 458 25.25 -21.46 7.59
CA LYS A 458 25.25 -20.00 7.52
C LYS A 458 24.49 -19.43 8.72
N PRO A 459 25.00 -18.39 9.40
CA PRO A 459 24.25 -17.73 10.45
C PRO A 459 23.04 -17.00 9.87
N THR A 460 21.91 -17.07 10.56
CA THR A 460 20.76 -16.20 10.28
C THR A 460 21.14 -14.76 10.62
N PRO A 461 20.80 -13.78 9.78
CA PRO A 461 21.03 -12.37 10.08
C PRO A 461 20.18 -11.91 11.28
N ASP A 462 20.65 -10.87 11.96
CA ASP A 462 19.89 -10.23 13.05
C ASP A 462 18.66 -9.49 12.49
N PRO A 463 17.54 -9.48 13.24
CA PRO A 463 16.42 -8.59 12.96
C PRO A 463 16.79 -7.09 12.99
N ALA A 464 15.99 -6.28 12.31
CA ALA A 464 16.10 -4.83 12.35
C ALA A 464 15.92 -4.28 13.76
N LYS A 465 16.57 -3.15 14.05
CA LYS A 465 16.53 -2.46 15.35
C LYS A 465 15.84 -1.11 15.21
N ALA A 466 15.00 -0.78 16.19
CA ALA A 466 14.29 0.49 16.19
C ALA A 466 15.25 1.67 16.27
N ALA A 467 14.89 2.78 15.62
CA ALA A 467 15.62 4.03 15.76
C ALA A 467 15.52 4.55 17.21
N LYS A 468 16.63 5.06 17.74
CA LYS A 468 16.65 5.73 19.05
C LYS A 468 15.98 7.09 18.97
N GLN A 469 15.46 7.60 20.09
CA GLN A 469 14.90 8.94 20.14
C GLN A 469 15.97 10.02 19.88
N PRO A 470 15.62 11.21 19.36
CA PRO A 470 16.61 12.23 18.98
C PRO A 470 17.61 12.56 20.10
N LYS A 471 17.14 12.75 21.33
CA LYS A 471 17.98 13.07 22.50
C LYS A 471 18.95 11.96 22.90
N GLU A 472 18.70 10.72 22.50
CA GLU A 472 19.53 9.55 22.80
C GLU A 472 20.62 9.32 21.75
N ILE A 473 20.54 10.00 20.61
CA ILE A 473 21.54 9.94 19.55
C ILE A 473 22.57 11.03 19.82
N ALA A 474 23.83 10.66 20.06
CA ALA A 474 24.89 11.62 20.37
C ALA A 474 25.44 12.35 19.13
N SER A 475 25.51 11.67 17.99
CA SER A 475 26.13 12.19 16.76
C SER A 475 25.13 12.98 15.90
N ILE A 476 25.54 14.16 15.42
CA ILE A 476 24.79 14.96 14.44
C ILE A 476 24.63 14.21 13.13
N GLU A 477 25.66 13.49 12.68
CA GLU A 477 25.57 12.63 11.50
C GLU A 477 24.50 11.55 11.68
N GLN A 478 24.43 10.91 12.85
CA GLN A 478 23.43 9.88 13.08
C GLN A 478 22.01 10.46 13.20
N LEU A 479 21.86 11.68 13.73
CA LEU A 479 20.58 12.40 13.71
C LEU A 479 20.12 12.65 12.27
N PHE A 480 21.01 13.17 11.42
CA PHE A 480 20.73 13.38 10.00
C PHE A 480 20.36 12.08 9.29
N LEU A 481 21.17 11.02 9.43
CA LEU A 481 20.90 9.73 8.78
C LEU A 481 19.60 9.10 9.26
N THR A 482 19.24 9.28 10.54
CA THR A 482 17.97 8.79 11.08
C THR A 482 16.79 9.58 10.51
N GLY A 483 16.89 10.91 10.44
CA GLY A 483 15.88 11.73 9.76
C GLY A 483 15.68 11.31 8.29
N LEU A 484 16.78 11.09 7.57
CA LEU A 484 16.74 10.66 6.17
C LEU A 484 16.09 9.28 6.01
N HIS A 485 16.41 8.34 6.89
CA HIS A 485 15.77 7.02 6.92
C HIS A 485 14.26 7.12 7.13
N LEU A 486 13.81 7.97 8.06
CA LEU A 486 12.39 8.16 8.35
C LEU A 486 11.62 8.79 7.18
N GLU A 487 12.25 9.73 6.45
CA GLU A 487 11.68 10.27 5.21
C GLU A 487 11.62 9.20 4.11
N GLN A 488 12.70 8.45 3.92
CA GLN A 488 12.79 7.38 2.92
C GLN A 488 11.68 6.35 3.13
N TYR A 489 11.52 5.87 4.36
CA TYR A 489 10.54 4.85 4.74
C TYR A 489 9.10 5.38 4.89
N ARG A 490 8.90 6.70 4.72
CA ARG A 490 7.61 7.37 4.96
C ARG A 490 7.03 6.98 6.32
N HIS A 491 7.88 7.01 7.35
CA HIS A 491 7.58 6.43 8.65
C HIS A 491 6.33 7.06 9.27
N ALA A 492 5.38 6.22 9.67
CA ALA A 492 4.07 6.69 10.13
C ALA A 492 4.11 7.37 11.52
N THR A 493 5.05 6.95 12.38
CA THR A 493 4.97 7.24 13.83
C THR A 493 6.08 8.13 14.35
N TYR A 494 7.16 8.31 13.57
CA TYR A 494 8.34 9.10 13.96
C TYR A 494 8.46 10.25 12.97
N ASP A 495 8.73 11.46 13.48
CA ASP A 495 8.83 12.67 12.67
C ASP A 495 10.30 12.97 12.33
N PRO A 496 10.70 12.96 11.05
CA PRO A 496 12.06 13.30 10.64
C PRO A 496 12.47 14.71 11.06
N MET A 497 11.51 15.67 11.11
CA MET A 497 11.78 17.04 11.55
C MET A 497 12.38 17.09 12.95
N ALA A 498 11.93 16.22 13.87
CA ALA A 498 12.42 16.19 15.24
C ALA A 498 13.93 15.86 15.31
N TYR A 499 14.43 15.01 14.41
CA TYR A 499 15.83 14.61 14.36
C TYR A 499 16.70 15.72 13.78
N TYR A 500 16.24 16.38 12.72
CA TYR A 500 16.96 17.51 12.15
C TYR A 500 17.00 18.72 13.08
N MET A 501 15.89 19.02 13.76
CA MET A 501 15.84 20.13 14.71
C MET A 501 16.74 19.87 15.94
N GLU A 502 16.79 18.64 16.46
CA GLU A 502 17.74 18.28 17.53
C GLU A 502 19.20 18.46 17.06
N ALA A 503 19.52 18.12 15.82
CA ALA A 503 20.85 18.37 15.26
C ALA A 503 21.15 19.87 15.16
N LEU A 504 20.20 20.69 14.71
CA LEU A 504 20.36 22.15 14.60
C LEU A 504 20.39 22.86 15.96
N GLU A 505 19.76 22.31 17.00
CA GLU A 505 19.89 22.83 18.37
C GLU A 505 21.34 22.71 18.86
N ARG A 506 22.04 21.63 18.47
CA ARG A 506 23.43 21.37 18.85
C ARG A 506 24.44 22.07 17.94
N GLU A 507 24.18 22.08 16.64
CA GLU A 507 25.01 22.72 15.62
C GLU A 507 24.12 23.49 14.62
N PRO A 508 23.80 24.77 14.91
CA PRO A 508 22.91 25.57 14.06
C PRO A 508 23.39 25.74 12.62
N GLY A 509 24.69 25.53 12.37
CA GLY A 509 25.31 25.65 11.06
C GLY A 509 25.31 24.37 10.21
N ASP A 510 24.86 23.21 10.71
CA ASP A 510 24.94 21.95 9.94
C ASP A 510 24.19 22.10 8.61
N ILE A 511 24.93 21.94 7.51
CA ILE A 511 24.47 22.21 6.15
C ILE A 511 23.34 21.25 5.76
N ARG A 512 23.47 19.98 6.13
CA ARG A 512 22.55 18.91 5.71
C ARG A 512 21.21 19.05 6.42
N CYS A 513 21.23 19.29 7.74
CA CYS A 513 20.02 19.48 8.53
C CYS A 513 19.31 20.79 8.17
N ASN A 514 20.03 21.88 7.94
CA ASN A 514 19.42 23.12 7.44
C ASN A 514 18.75 22.88 6.07
N ASN A 515 19.43 22.22 5.14
CA ASN A 515 18.86 21.89 3.84
C ASN A 515 17.61 20.99 3.97
N ALA A 516 17.66 19.94 4.80
CA ALA A 516 16.54 19.03 5.02
C ALA A 516 15.33 19.72 5.67
N VAL A 517 15.54 20.56 6.69
CA VAL A 517 14.46 21.36 7.31
C VAL A 517 13.86 22.35 6.32
N GLY A 518 14.71 23.03 5.54
CA GLY A 518 14.27 23.90 4.45
C GLY A 518 13.39 23.16 3.45
N LEU A 519 13.82 21.97 3.00
CA LEU A 519 13.09 21.13 2.04
C LEU A 519 11.74 20.66 2.62
N LEU A 520 11.69 20.22 3.88
CA LEU A 520 10.44 19.84 4.55
C LEU A 520 9.47 21.03 4.66
N ASN A 521 9.96 22.22 4.99
CA ASN A 521 9.12 23.42 5.01
C ASN A 521 8.63 23.80 3.61
N MET A 522 9.48 23.68 2.59
CA MET A 522 9.12 23.93 1.19
C MET A 522 8.01 23.00 0.70
N ARG A 523 8.06 21.71 1.04
CA ARG A 523 6.98 20.74 0.78
C ARG A 523 5.68 21.08 1.50
N ARG A 524 5.78 21.70 2.68
CA ARG A 524 4.66 22.20 3.47
C ARG A 524 4.25 23.62 3.06
N GLY A 525 4.62 24.08 1.86
CA GLY A 525 4.23 25.37 1.28
C GLY A 525 4.83 26.60 1.97
N LYS A 526 5.92 26.44 2.72
CA LYS A 526 6.46 27.47 3.62
C LYS A 526 7.77 28.03 3.10
N PHE A 527 7.64 28.74 1.98
CA PHE A 527 8.78 29.21 1.18
C PHE A 527 9.65 30.21 1.95
N GLU A 528 9.06 31.18 2.65
CA GLU A 528 9.85 32.18 3.38
C GLU A 528 10.58 31.57 4.59
N GLU A 529 9.94 30.63 5.30
CA GLU A 529 10.59 29.87 6.39
C GLU A 529 11.72 29.00 5.82
N ALA A 530 11.47 28.28 4.71
CA ALA A 530 12.47 27.44 4.05
C ALA A 530 13.68 28.22 3.54
N GLU A 531 13.46 29.41 2.95
CA GLU A 531 14.50 30.31 2.45
C GLU A 531 15.56 30.61 3.52
N GLN A 532 15.15 30.84 4.77
CA GLN A 532 16.07 31.13 5.87
C GLN A 532 17.03 29.98 6.17
N TYR A 533 16.53 28.74 6.14
CA TYR A 533 17.35 27.56 6.35
C TYR A 533 18.32 27.33 5.18
N PHE A 534 17.87 27.54 3.93
CA PHE A 534 18.77 27.42 2.78
C PHE A 534 19.89 28.47 2.80
N HIS A 535 19.58 29.72 3.15
CA HIS A 535 20.61 30.76 3.33
C HIS A 535 21.61 30.38 4.43
N THR A 536 21.16 29.79 5.53
CA THR A 536 22.03 29.32 6.60
C THR A 536 22.94 28.18 6.12
N ALA A 537 22.38 27.17 5.44
CA ALA A 537 23.14 26.09 4.83
C ALA A 537 24.21 26.62 3.86
N ILE A 538 23.83 27.53 2.95
CA ILE A 538 24.72 28.13 1.97
C ILE A 538 25.84 28.94 2.64
N LYS A 539 25.51 29.73 3.66
CA LYS A 539 26.49 30.52 4.42
C LYS A 539 27.55 29.62 5.05
N THR A 540 27.16 28.53 5.70
CA THR A 540 28.15 27.58 6.26
C THR A 540 28.93 26.88 5.15
N LEU A 541 28.23 26.39 4.12
CA LEU A 541 28.80 25.65 3.00
C LEU A 541 29.86 26.46 2.24
N THR A 542 29.69 27.78 2.19
CA THR A 542 30.59 28.69 1.45
C THR A 542 31.54 29.50 2.33
N GLU A 543 31.56 29.26 3.65
CA GLU A 543 32.38 30.01 4.60
C GLU A 543 33.87 30.04 4.21
N ARG A 544 34.39 28.89 3.77
CA ARG A 544 35.80 28.73 3.39
C ARG A 544 36.06 28.82 1.90
N ASN A 545 35.08 28.42 1.08
CA ASN A 545 35.19 28.37 -0.37
C ASN A 545 33.89 28.86 -1.01
N PRO A 546 33.92 29.85 -1.92
CA PRO A 546 32.72 30.38 -2.57
C PRO A 546 32.05 29.39 -3.55
N ASN A 547 32.69 28.24 -3.81
CA ASN A 547 32.24 27.23 -4.75
C ASN A 547 32.03 25.92 -4.00
N PRO A 548 30.76 25.57 -3.69
CA PRO A 548 30.47 24.38 -2.90
C PRO A 548 30.65 23.10 -3.73
N TYR A 549 30.96 21.98 -3.04
CA TYR A 549 30.96 20.66 -3.67
C TYR A 549 29.55 20.23 -4.09
N ASP A 550 28.54 20.50 -3.26
CA ASP A 550 27.14 20.17 -3.50
C ASP A 550 26.31 21.43 -3.79
N GLY A 551 25.46 21.35 -4.81
CA GLY A 551 24.61 22.43 -5.30
C GLY A 551 23.18 22.41 -4.73
N GLU A 552 22.81 21.37 -3.96
CA GLU A 552 21.43 21.15 -3.51
C GLU A 552 20.83 22.37 -2.77
N PRO A 553 21.52 22.99 -1.77
CA PRO A 553 20.94 24.12 -1.06
C PRO A 553 20.64 25.32 -1.96
N TYR A 554 21.44 25.52 -3.01
CA TYR A 554 21.21 26.56 -4.01
C TYR A 554 20.04 26.23 -4.93
N TYR A 555 19.88 24.97 -5.34
CA TYR A 555 18.74 24.53 -6.14
C TYR A 555 17.43 24.72 -5.36
N ASN A 556 17.39 24.23 -4.12
CA ASN A 556 16.23 24.35 -3.25
C ASN A 556 15.90 25.82 -2.94
N LEU A 557 16.90 26.66 -2.70
CA LEU A 557 16.73 28.11 -2.57
C LEU A 557 16.13 28.72 -3.85
N GLY A 558 16.67 28.38 -5.02
CA GLY A 558 16.18 28.86 -6.32
C GLY A 558 14.69 28.54 -6.52
N TRP A 559 14.28 27.33 -6.15
CA TRP A 559 12.87 26.94 -6.22
C TRP A 559 11.99 27.68 -5.22
N SER A 560 12.42 27.80 -3.96
CA SER A 560 11.70 28.57 -2.94
C SER A 560 11.49 30.03 -3.34
N LEU A 561 12.54 30.69 -3.87
CA LEU A 561 12.48 32.07 -4.35
C LEU A 561 11.56 32.22 -5.57
N LYS A 562 11.59 31.25 -6.50
CA LYS A 562 10.68 31.23 -7.66
C LYS A 562 9.22 31.18 -7.21
N MET A 563 8.88 30.36 -6.22
CA MET A 563 7.51 30.25 -5.69
C MET A 563 7.03 31.53 -4.98
N GLN A 564 7.96 32.34 -4.46
CA GLN A 564 7.68 33.67 -3.91
C GLN A 564 7.64 34.78 -4.98
N GLY A 565 7.90 34.47 -6.25
CA GLY A 565 7.97 35.45 -7.35
C GLY A 565 9.27 36.26 -7.40
N LYS A 566 10.29 35.91 -6.61
CA LYS A 566 11.61 36.57 -6.58
C LYS A 566 12.52 36.01 -7.69
N TYR A 567 12.17 36.28 -8.95
CA TYR A 567 12.77 35.59 -10.10
C TYR A 567 14.27 35.87 -10.31
N ASP A 568 14.75 37.09 -10.05
CA ASP A 568 16.18 37.42 -10.28
C ASP A 568 17.10 36.71 -9.28
N GLU A 569 16.67 36.62 -8.02
CA GLU A 569 17.38 35.88 -6.97
C GLU A 569 17.31 34.37 -7.25
N ALA A 570 16.13 33.86 -7.64
CA ALA A 570 15.95 32.47 -8.04
C ALA A 570 16.87 32.08 -9.21
N TYR A 571 16.95 32.93 -10.24
CA TYR A 571 17.80 32.74 -11.40
C TYR A 571 19.26 32.58 -11.00
N SER A 572 19.75 33.46 -10.13
CA SER A 572 21.13 33.44 -9.63
C SER A 572 21.43 32.19 -8.81
N ALA A 573 20.49 31.77 -7.95
CA ALA A 573 20.63 30.57 -7.14
C ALA A 573 20.65 29.29 -7.99
N TYR A 574 19.74 29.15 -8.95
CA TYR A 574 19.76 28.01 -9.89
C TYR A 574 21.07 27.94 -10.67
N TYR A 575 21.53 29.07 -11.21
CA TYR A 575 22.79 29.12 -11.94
C TYR A 575 23.99 28.69 -11.09
N LYS A 576 23.97 29.00 -9.79
CA LYS A 576 25.02 28.54 -8.88
C LYS A 576 24.93 27.04 -8.63
N ALA A 577 23.72 26.49 -8.55
CA ALA A 577 23.49 25.06 -8.38
C ALA A 577 24.04 24.23 -9.57
N THR A 578 23.97 24.76 -10.80
CA THR A 578 24.42 24.04 -12.01
C THR A 578 25.94 23.87 -12.13
N TRP A 579 26.73 24.48 -11.23
CA TRP A 579 28.18 24.29 -11.18
C TRP A 579 28.57 22.90 -10.67
N ASN A 580 27.62 22.15 -10.10
CA ASN A 580 27.73 20.73 -9.78
C ASN A 580 26.89 19.89 -10.75
N ALA A 581 27.44 18.74 -11.18
CA ALA A 581 26.80 17.88 -12.18
C ALA A 581 25.44 17.31 -11.73
N ALA A 582 25.27 16.98 -10.44
CA ALA A 582 24.06 16.36 -9.90
C ALA A 582 22.83 17.28 -9.92
N TRP A 583 23.03 18.59 -10.00
CA TRP A 583 21.95 19.60 -10.03
C TRP A 583 21.92 20.39 -11.34
N ARG A 584 22.75 19.99 -12.31
CA ARG A 584 22.91 20.72 -13.56
C ARG A 584 21.65 20.68 -14.41
N ASP A 585 21.02 19.52 -14.55
CA ASP A 585 19.81 19.35 -15.34
C ASP A 585 18.62 20.08 -14.71
N ALA A 586 18.33 19.81 -13.43
CA ALA A 586 17.22 20.43 -12.70
C ALA A 586 17.40 21.95 -12.55
N GLY A 587 18.64 22.41 -12.31
CA GLY A 587 18.97 23.83 -12.21
C GLY A 587 18.78 24.56 -13.54
N TYR A 588 19.34 24.05 -14.65
CA TYR A 588 19.14 24.69 -15.95
C TYR A 588 17.69 24.63 -16.44
N PHE A 589 16.93 23.59 -16.06
CA PHE A 589 15.49 23.55 -16.29
C PHE A 589 14.77 24.71 -15.57
N GLY A 590 15.10 24.95 -14.29
CA GLY A 590 14.59 26.10 -13.53
C GLY A 590 14.95 27.46 -14.15
N VAL A 591 16.18 27.60 -14.66
CA VAL A 591 16.65 28.79 -15.41
C VAL A 591 15.82 28.99 -16.69
N ALA A 592 15.66 27.95 -17.51
CA ALA A 592 14.92 28.01 -18.77
C ALA A 592 13.44 28.39 -18.58
N GLN A 593 12.83 27.96 -17.47
CA GLN A 593 11.48 28.39 -17.10
C GLN A 593 11.42 29.91 -16.82
N ILE A 594 12.41 30.46 -16.12
CA ILE A 594 12.47 31.91 -15.84
C ILE A 594 12.73 32.70 -17.12
N ASP A 595 13.61 32.23 -18.01
CA ASP A 595 13.83 32.88 -19.31
C ASP A 595 12.57 32.86 -20.18
N SER A 596 11.80 31.77 -20.13
CA SER A 596 10.49 31.68 -20.79
C SER A 596 9.48 32.68 -20.21
N ILE A 597 9.43 32.85 -18.88
CA ILE A 597 8.60 33.88 -18.22
C ILE A 597 9.00 35.29 -18.70
N ARG A 598 10.30 35.55 -18.88
CA ARG A 598 10.83 36.80 -19.43
C ARG A 598 10.65 36.93 -20.94
N LYS A 599 10.19 35.88 -21.62
CA LYS A 599 10.06 35.77 -23.08
C LYS A 599 11.40 35.91 -23.82
N ASP A 600 12.52 35.58 -23.17
CA ASP A 600 13.82 35.47 -23.82
C ASP A 600 14.00 34.04 -24.38
N TRP A 601 13.38 33.79 -25.53
CA TRP A 601 13.32 32.46 -26.12
C TRP A 601 14.69 31.92 -26.55
N ASN A 602 15.64 32.80 -26.88
CA ASN A 602 16.99 32.39 -27.25
C ASN A 602 17.75 31.85 -26.04
N ALA A 603 17.74 32.59 -24.92
CA ALA A 603 18.34 32.12 -23.67
C ALA A 603 17.61 30.87 -23.15
N ALA A 604 16.27 30.86 -23.22
CA ALA A 604 15.48 29.70 -22.79
C ALA A 604 15.85 28.44 -23.57
N LEU A 605 16.04 28.53 -24.90
CA LEU A 605 16.43 27.41 -25.75
C LEU A 605 17.84 26.89 -25.39
N GLU A 606 18.80 27.78 -25.16
CA GLU A 606 20.15 27.40 -24.73
C GLU A 606 20.12 26.65 -23.39
N HIS A 607 19.41 27.18 -22.40
CA HIS A 607 19.37 26.58 -21.06
C HIS A 607 18.58 25.27 -21.02
N VAL A 608 17.47 25.15 -21.76
CA VAL A 608 16.74 23.87 -21.82
C VAL A 608 17.55 22.79 -22.53
N ASP A 609 18.36 23.15 -23.52
CA ASP A 609 19.32 22.23 -24.15
C ASP A 609 20.39 21.77 -23.17
N LEU A 610 20.94 22.69 -22.36
CA LEU A 610 21.89 22.34 -21.30
C LEU A 610 21.29 21.41 -20.24
N ALA A 611 19.99 21.55 -19.94
CA ALA A 611 19.29 20.62 -19.06
C ALA A 611 19.17 19.22 -19.68
N LEU A 612 18.78 19.15 -20.95
CA LEU A 612 18.57 17.89 -21.68
C LEU A 612 19.86 17.13 -21.99
N ILE A 613 21.03 17.78 -22.01
CA ILE A 613 22.33 17.10 -22.20
C ILE A 613 22.62 16.10 -21.07
N HIS A 614 22.26 16.43 -19.83
CA HIS A 614 22.49 15.55 -18.66
C HIS A 614 21.28 14.69 -18.29
N ASN A 615 20.10 15.07 -18.77
CA ASN A 615 18.87 14.32 -18.56
C ASN A 615 17.98 14.36 -19.81
N TRP A 616 18.35 13.54 -20.81
CA TRP A 616 17.67 13.48 -22.10
C TRP A 616 16.19 13.05 -21.99
N HIS A 617 15.85 12.33 -20.92
CA HIS A 617 14.52 11.81 -20.63
C HIS A 617 13.71 12.73 -19.71
N ASN A 618 14.17 13.96 -19.41
CA ASN A 618 13.39 14.92 -18.64
C ASN A 618 12.14 15.35 -19.44
N HIS A 619 11.01 14.70 -19.17
CA HIS A 619 9.76 14.88 -19.89
C HIS A 619 9.27 16.34 -19.91
N LYS A 620 9.48 17.07 -18.81
CA LYS A 620 9.08 18.48 -18.67
C LYS A 620 10.00 19.41 -19.45
N ALA A 621 11.32 19.18 -19.42
CA ALA A 621 12.26 19.94 -20.23
C ALA A 621 12.03 19.70 -21.73
N ARG A 622 11.66 18.48 -22.14
CA ARG A 622 11.28 18.19 -23.54
C ARG A 622 10.03 18.95 -23.97
N GLN A 623 8.97 18.95 -23.15
CA GLN A 623 7.79 19.79 -23.44
C GLN A 623 8.18 21.28 -23.50
N LEU A 624 8.93 21.79 -22.53
CA LEU A 624 9.33 23.20 -22.50
C LEU A 624 10.13 23.59 -23.75
N LYS A 625 11.05 22.74 -24.21
CA LYS A 625 11.79 22.96 -25.46
C LYS A 625 10.87 23.03 -26.67
N ALA A 626 9.87 22.15 -26.76
CA ALA A 626 8.87 22.20 -27.83
C ALA A 626 8.10 23.53 -27.81
N SER A 627 7.67 23.99 -26.62
CA SER A 627 7.02 25.29 -26.45
C SER A 627 7.91 26.45 -26.87
N ILE A 628 9.18 26.47 -26.45
CA ILE A 628 10.15 27.50 -26.81
C ILE A 628 10.35 27.55 -28.34
N LEU A 629 10.51 26.40 -29.00
CA LEU A 629 10.65 26.34 -30.46
C LEU A 629 9.40 26.88 -31.18
N ARG A 630 8.18 26.54 -30.70
CA ARG A 630 6.93 27.10 -31.23
C ARG A 630 6.88 28.62 -31.07
N HIS A 631 7.20 29.14 -29.89
CA HIS A 631 7.19 30.60 -29.65
C HIS A 631 8.29 31.37 -30.40
N SER A 632 9.42 30.72 -30.72
CA SER A 632 10.46 31.25 -31.61
C SER A 632 10.09 31.18 -33.10
N GLY A 633 8.94 30.58 -33.47
CA GLY A 633 8.51 30.39 -34.85
C GLY A 633 9.21 29.23 -35.58
N GLU A 634 9.95 28.38 -34.87
CA GLU A 634 10.68 27.22 -35.42
C GLU A 634 9.83 25.94 -35.43
N THR A 635 8.60 26.06 -35.96
CA THR A 635 7.55 25.04 -35.87
C THR A 635 7.95 23.65 -36.41
N GLU A 636 8.68 23.59 -37.53
CA GLU A 636 9.14 22.30 -38.09
C GLU A 636 10.11 21.57 -37.15
N LYS A 637 11.00 22.33 -36.49
CA LYS A 637 11.93 21.75 -35.50
C LYS A 637 11.17 21.31 -34.25
N ALA A 638 10.15 22.07 -33.83
CA ALA A 638 9.29 21.69 -32.73
C ALA A 638 8.59 20.35 -33.01
N LEU A 639 7.93 20.20 -34.16
CA LEU A 639 7.26 18.95 -34.56
C LEU A 639 8.21 17.76 -34.61
N LYS A 640 9.39 17.92 -35.23
CA LYS A 640 10.39 16.85 -35.26
C LYS A 640 10.84 16.42 -33.86
N PHE A 641 11.06 17.40 -32.97
CA PHE A 641 11.47 17.12 -31.59
C PHE A 641 10.33 16.52 -30.75
N ILE A 642 9.08 16.91 -31.02
CA ILE A 642 7.89 16.30 -30.42
C ILE A 642 7.81 14.83 -30.80
N GLU A 643 7.91 14.48 -32.09
CA GLU A 643 7.86 13.08 -32.54
C GLU A 643 8.99 12.25 -31.91
N GLU A 644 10.21 12.79 -31.84
CA GLU A 644 11.31 12.16 -31.11
C GLU A 644 10.97 11.95 -29.62
N SER A 645 10.35 12.93 -28.97
CA SER A 645 9.94 12.83 -27.56
C SER A 645 8.88 11.75 -27.35
N LEU A 646 7.93 11.61 -28.28
CA LEU A 646 6.90 10.59 -28.21
C LEU A 646 7.43 9.18 -28.47
N THR A 647 8.62 9.01 -29.07
CA THR A 647 9.30 7.69 -29.09
C THR A 647 9.81 7.25 -27.72
N ILE A 648 10.16 8.20 -26.85
CA ILE A 648 10.58 7.92 -25.47
C ILE A 648 9.35 7.62 -24.61
N ASP A 649 8.30 8.43 -24.75
CA ASP A 649 7.07 8.32 -23.98
C ASP A 649 5.86 8.85 -24.74
N LYS A 650 5.04 7.91 -25.23
CA LYS A 650 3.82 8.24 -25.97
C LYS A 650 2.74 8.91 -25.12
N PHE A 651 2.87 8.89 -23.79
CA PHE A 651 1.99 9.58 -22.84
C PHE A 651 2.61 10.90 -22.34
N ASN A 652 3.61 11.47 -23.03
CA ASN A 652 4.03 12.84 -22.79
C ASN A 652 2.97 13.80 -23.34
N LEU A 653 1.93 14.04 -22.55
CA LEU A 653 0.78 14.86 -22.93
C LEU A 653 1.17 16.32 -23.16
N GLY A 654 2.21 16.81 -22.49
CA GLY A 654 2.77 18.14 -22.74
C GLY A 654 3.22 18.31 -24.19
N CYS A 655 3.98 17.34 -24.72
CA CYS A 655 4.37 17.33 -26.13
C CYS A 655 3.18 17.14 -27.08
N ARG A 656 2.14 16.39 -26.69
CA ARG A 656 0.92 16.23 -27.50
C ARG A 656 0.07 17.51 -27.54
N PHE A 657 -0.06 18.23 -26.43
CA PHE A 657 -0.71 19.55 -26.43
C PHE A 657 0.07 20.54 -27.31
N GLU A 658 1.40 20.53 -27.26
CA GLU A 658 2.23 21.33 -28.18
C GLU A 658 1.99 20.96 -29.65
N LYS A 659 1.91 19.66 -29.97
CA LYS A 659 1.55 19.20 -31.33
C LYS A 659 0.18 19.74 -31.76
N TYR A 660 -0.81 19.65 -30.87
CA TYR A 660 -2.15 20.18 -31.12
C TYR A 660 -2.14 21.69 -31.33
N PHE A 661 -1.39 22.47 -30.54
CA PHE A 661 -1.28 23.91 -30.71
C PHE A 661 -0.60 24.33 -32.01
N ILE A 662 0.29 23.49 -32.54
CA ILE A 662 0.94 23.71 -33.84
C ILE A 662 0.01 23.38 -35.00
N GLU A 663 -0.60 22.19 -34.98
CA GLU A 663 -1.31 21.62 -36.13
C GLU A 663 -2.81 21.97 -36.15
N ASN A 664 -3.38 22.31 -34.99
CA ASN A 664 -4.81 22.46 -34.76
C ASN A 664 -5.62 21.23 -35.23
N ASN A 665 -5.04 20.04 -35.03
CA ASN A 665 -5.62 18.77 -35.49
C ASN A 665 -6.60 18.21 -34.46
N LEU A 666 -7.90 18.26 -34.76
CA LEU A 666 -8.96 17.76 -33.90
C LEU A 666 -8.91 16.24 -33.69
N THR A 667 -8.31 15.48 -34.61
CA THR A 667 -8.17 14.01 -34.45
C THR A 667 -7.16 13.67 -33.36
N GLU A 668 -6.00 14.35 -33.35
CA GLU A 668 -4.99 14.20 -32.30
C GLU A 668 -5.56 14.61 -30.93
N LEU A 669 -6.36 15.69 -30.88
CA LEU A 669 -7.05 16.10 -29.66
C LEU A 669 -8.04 15.03 -29.17
N GLN A 670 -8.81 14.42 -30.08
CA GLN A 670 -9.74 13.34 -29.74
C GLN A 670 -9.01 12.09 -29.22
N GLU A 671 -7.92 11.69 -29.86
CA GLU A 671 -7.09 10.57 -29.40
C GLU A 671 -6.51 10.86 -28.00
N MET A 672 -5.95 12.06 -27.80
CA MET A 672 -5.40 12.49 -26.51
C MET A 672 -6.44 12.55 -25.40
N THR A 673 -7.60 13.16 -25.66
CA THR A 673 -8.69 13.23 -24.67
C THR A 673 -9.30 11.86 -24.37
N SER A 674 -9.33 10.94 -25.35
CA SER A 674 -9.72 9.56 -25.12
C SER A 674 -8.71 8.81 -24.25
N MET A 675 -7.41 9.06 -24.42
CA MET A 675 -6.37 8.44 -23.58
C MET A 675 -6.48 8.86 -22.12
N LEU A 676 -6.80 10.13 -21.88
CA LEU A 676 -6.94 10.74 -20.55
C LEU A 676 -8.11 10.20 -19.72
N ASN A 677 -9.00 9.42 -20.35
CA ASN A 677 -10.16 8.78 -19.74
C ASN A 677 -11.00 9.71 -18.84
N GLY A 678 -11.10 10.99 -19.22
CA GLY A 678 -11.87 11.99 -18.48
C GLY A 678 -11.26 12.51 -17.18
N SER A 679 -10.09 12.05 -16.75
CA SER A 679 -9.45 12.46 -15.49
C SER A 679 -8.96 13.91 -15.53
N VAL A 680 -9.50 14.77 -14.66
CA VAL A 680 -9.10 16.19 -14.56
C VAL A 680 -7.66 16.36 -14.09
N HIS A 681 -7.16 15.44 -13.27
CA HIS A 681 -5.87 15.64 -12.61
C HIS A 681 -4.71 15.65 -13.60
N ASN A 682 -4.79 14.86 -14.67
CA ASN A 682 -3.82 14.94 -15.75
C ASN A 682 -3.84 16.32 -16.42
N TYR A 683 -5.01 16.88 -16.76
CA TYR A 683 -5.10 18.24 -17.31
C TYR A 683 -4.48 19.28 -16.37
N ILE A 684 -4.73 19.17 -15.06
CA ILE A 684 -4.15 20.06 -14.05
C ILE A 684 -2.61 19.98 -14.05
N GLU A 685 -2.05 18.77 -14.03
CA GLU A 685 -0.60 18.56 -14.06
C GLU A 685 0.07 19.25 -15.24
N TYR A 686 -0.43 19.00 -16.45
CA TYR A 686 0.16 19.57 -17.64
C TYR A 686 -0.16 21.06 -17.78
N ALA A 687 -1.32 21.56 -17.36
CA ALA A 687 -1.59 23.00 -17.33
C ALA A 687 -0.59 23.75 -16.42
N PHE A 688 -0.21 23.17 -15.28
CA PHE A 688 0.83 23.75 -14.43
C PHE A 688 2.24 23.68 -15.06
N ASP A 689 2.55 22.67 -15.89
CA ASP A 689 3.81 22.64 -16.64
C ASP A 689 3.96 23.90 -17.51
N PHE A 690 2.92 24.27 -18.28
CA PHE A 690 2.88 25.50 -19.09
C PHE A 690 2.89 26.77 -18.21
N ALA A 691 2.02 26.84 -17.20
CA ALA A 691 1.92 28.00 -16.33
C ALA A 691 3.23 28.31 -15.59
N SER A 692 4.01 27.28 -15.24
CA SER A 692 5.30 27.40 -14.57
C SER A 692 6.40 28.06 -15.41
N ALA A 693 6.17 28.19 -16.73
CA ALA A 693 7.01 28.88 -17.71
C ALA A 693 6.36 30.20 -18.22
N GLY A 694 5.27 30.66 -17.58
CA GLY A 694 4.58 31.91 -17.93
C GLY A 694 3.58 31.80 -19.10
N MET A 695 3.33 30.58 -19.59
CA MET A 695 2.41 30.30 -20.71
C MET A 695 0.97 30.12 -20.21
N TYR A 696 0.41 31.17 -19.62
CA TYR A 696 -0.92 31.15 -18.98
C TYR A 696 -2.07 30.98 -19.98
N GLU A 697 -1.88 31.41 -21.23
CA GLU A 697 -2.89 31.25 -22.29
C GLU A 697 -3.05 29.78 -22.68
N GLU A 698 -1.96 29.09 -22.97
CA GLU A 698 -1.94 27.65 -23.24
C GLU A 698 -2.48 26.85 -22.05
N ALA A 699 -2.04 27.19 -20.83
CA ALA A 699 -2.56 26.56 -19.61
C ALA A 699 -4.09 26.73 -19.48
N SER A 700 -4.62 27.90 -19.86
CA SER A 700 -6.07 28.14 -19.87
C SER A 700 -6.78 27.34 -20.97
N GLN A 701 -6.18 27.22 -22.16
CA GLN A 701 -6.73 26.40 -23.25
C GLN A 701 -6.85 24.92 -22.85
N ILE A 702 -5.83 24.37 -22.18
CA ILE A 702 -5.86 22.98 -21.65
C ILE A 702 -7.03 22.81 -20.69
N MET A 703 -7.25 23.77 -19.79
CA MET A 703 -8.37 23.69 -18.85
C MET A 703 -9.73 23.87 -19.52
N HIS A 704 -9.82 24.70 -20.55
CA HIS A 704 -11.04 24.81 -21.36
C HIS A 704 -11.39 23.50 -22.08
N ILE A 705 -10.40 22.79 -22.63
CA ILE A 705 -10.59 21.47 -23.25
C ILE A 705 -11.20 20.48 -22.23
N TYR A 706 -10.71 20.48 -20.99
CA TYR A 706 -11.31 19.66 -19.94
C TYR A 706 -12.78 20.04 -19.67
N MET A 707 -13.07 21.33 -19.58
CA MET A 707 -14.40 21.83 -19.18
C MET A 707 -15.47 21.72 -20.28
N GLU A 708 -15.07 21.56 -21.54
CA GLU A 708 -15.98 21.55 -22.68
C GLU A 708 -17.03 20.43 -22.57
N GLY A 709 -18.32 20.81 -22.66
CA GLY A 709 -19.44 19.87 -22.64
C GLY A 709 -19.71 19.18 -21.29
N ARG A 710 -18.97 19.51 -20.22
CA ARG A 710 -19.12 18.86 -18.90
C ARG A 710 -20.09 19.59 -17.97
N THR A 711 -20.88 18.81 -17.25
CA THR A 711 -21.78 19.29 -16.19
C THR A 711 -21.19 19.10 -14.80
N ASP A 712 -20.39 18.05 -14.59
CA ASP A 712 -19.67 17.78 -13.35
C ASP A 712 -18.20 18.24 -13.48
N VAL A 713 -17.94 19.48 -13.05
CA VAL A 713 -16.64 20.14 -13.17
C VAL A 713 -15.95 20.13 -11.81
N TYR A 714 -14.74 19.57 -11.77
CA TYR A 714 -13.88 19.63 -10.59
C TYR A 714 -13.54 21.09 -10.23
N PRO A 715 -13.85 21.59 -9.02
CA PRO A 715 -13.76 23.02 -8.69
C PRO A 715 -12.42 23.68 -8.98
N MET A 716 -11.31 22.97 -8.75
CA MET A 716 -9.98 23.52 -9.00
C MET A 716 -9.73 23.89 -10.45
N ALA A 717 -10.42 23.27 -11.41
CA ALA A 717 -10.32 23.66 -12.83
C ALA A 717 -10.75 25.13 -13.03
N ALA A 718 -11.86 25.54 -12.40
CA ALA A 718 -12.35 26.91 -12.47
C ALA A 718 -11.46 27.88 -11.66
N TYR A 719 -10.97 27.47 -10.48
CA TYR A 719 -10.00 28.27 -9.74
C TYR A 719 -8.72 28.51 -10.54
N MET A 720 -8.20 27.50 -11.24
CA MET A 720 -7.02 27.63 -12.09
C MET A 720 -7.24 28.59 -13.26
N LEU A 721 -8.39 28.54 -13.94
CA LEU A 721 -8.73 29.53 -14.98
C LEU A 721 -8.78 30.95 -14.42
N GLY A 722 -9.33 31.13 -13.22
CA GLY A 722 -9.31 32.41 -12.52
C GLY A 722 -7.89 32.91 -12.24
N TYR A 723 -7.03 32.00 -11.76
CA TYR A 723 -5.63 32.30 -11.50
C TYR A 723 -4.85 32.64 -12.77
N PHE A 724 -4.98 31.85 -13.83
CA PHE A 724 -4.31 32.12 -15.11
C PHE A 724 -4.74 33.46 -15.72
N ALA A 725 -6.03 33.82 -15.63
CA ALA A 725 -6.54 35.12 -16.03
C ALA A 725 -5.95 36.26 -15.17
N SER A 726 -5.89 36.08 -13.85
CA SER A 726 -5.29 37.03 -12.90
C SER A 726 -3.81 37.28 -13.21
N ARG A 727 -3.04 36.20 -13.44
CA ARG A 727 -1.62 36.27 -13.82
C ARG A 727 -1.39 36.88 -15.21
N SER A 728 -2.38 36.79 -16.09
CA SER A 728 -2.38 37.45 -17.41
C SER A 728 -2.82 38.92 -17.35
N GLY A 729 -3.15 39.44 -16.15
CA GLY A 729 -3.60 40.82 -15.95
C GLY A 729 -5.08 41.05 -16.28
N ASN A 730 -5.87 40.00 -16.48
CA ASN A 730 -7.30 40.09 -16.77
C ASN A 730 -8.15 39.83 -15.51
N GLU A 731 -8.19 40.84 -14.63
CA GLU A 731 -8.86 40.74 -13.33
C GLU A 731 -10.36 40.46 -13.41
N GLU A 732 -11.05 40.97 -14.43
CA GLU A 732 -12.49 40.81 -14.57
C GLU A 732 -12.85 39.35 -14.89
N VAL A 733 -12.14 38.76 -15.86
CA VAL A 733 -12.28 37.34 -16.18
C VAL A 733 -11.87 36.47 -14.99
N ALA A 734 -10.84 36.87 -14.23
CA ALA A 734 -10.44 36.17 -13.02
C ALA A 734 -11.58 36.09 -11.99
N ARG A 735 -12.23 37.22 -11.68
CA ARG A 735 -13.35 37.27 -10.73
C ARG A 735 -14.52 36.39 -11.18
N GLN A 736 -14.86 36.39 -12.47
CA GLN A 736 -15.93 35.56 -13.02
C GLN A 736 -15.64 34.07 -12.82
N TRP A 737 -14.41 33.63 -13.09
CA TRP A 737 -14.01 32.24 -12.85
C TRP A 737 -13.99 31.87 -11.37
N TYR A 738 -13.55 32.76 -10.48
CA TYR A 738 -13.61 32.50 -9.03
C TYR A 738 -15.05 32.40 -8.51
N GLN A 739 -15.97 33.24 -8.99
CA GLN A 739 -17.40 33.12 -8.66
C GLN A 739 -18.00 31.81 -9.17
N LYS A 740 -17.62 31.38 -10.38
CA LYS A 740 -18.01 30.07 -10.92
C LYS A 740 -17.42 28.94 -10.09
N ALA A 741 -16.15 29.03 -9.69
CA ALA A 741 -15.50 28.01 -8.86
C ALA A 741 -16.22 27.85 -7.50
N GLN A 742 -16.60 28.97 -6.89
CA GLN A 742 -17.38 28.99 -5.65
C GLN A 742 -18.76 28.32 -5.78
N SER A 743 -19.39 28.33 -6.97
CA SER A 743 -20.72 27.72 -7.17
C SER A 743 -20.68 26.21 -7.42
N LEU A 744 -19.52 25.64 -7.80
CA LEU A 744 -19.36 24.20 -8.06
C LEU A 744 -19.40 23.36 -6.78
N SER A 745 -19.82 22.09 -6.86
CA SER A 745 -19.88 21.20 -5.68
C SER A 745 -18.49 21.01 -5.05
N PRO A 746 -18.36 21.06 -3.71
CA PRO A 746 -17.09 20.79 -3.03
C PRO A 746 -16.79 19.30 -2.84
N ASP A 747 -17.72 18.42 -3.18
CA ASP A 747 -17.60 16.98 -2.98
C ASP A 747 -16.39 16.41 -3.73
N LYS A 748 -15.61 15.56 -3.05
CA LYS A 748 -14.44 14.86 -3.63
C LYS A 748 -13.36 15.82 -4.19
N CYS A 749 -13.39 17.10 -3.81
CA CYS A 749 -12.42 18.11 -4.23
C CYS A 749 -11.32 18.30 -3.18
N PHE A 750 -10.17 17.64 -3.40
CA PHE A 750 -9.05 17.53 -2.46
C PHE A 750 -7.74 18.04 -3.11
N PRO A 751 -7.50 19.37 -3.15
CA PRO A 751 -6.28 19.94 -3.73
C PRO A 751 -5.04 19.61 -2.89
N ASN A 752 -3.98 19.13 -3.55
CA ASN A 752 -2.76 18.59 -2.93
C ASN A 752 -1.47 19.15 -3.54
N ARG A 753 -1.55 20.00 -4.57
CA ARG A 753 -0.36 20.53 -5.25
C ARG A 753 0.08 21.82 -4.58
N ILE A 754 1.39 22.00 -4.48
CA ILE A 754 1.96 23.22 -3.92
C ILE A 754 1.60 24.45 -4.77
N ASP A 755 1.48 24.30 -6.09
CA ASP A 755 1.01 25.37 -6.98
C ASP A 755 -0.43 25.83 -6.68
N GLU A 756 -1.28 24.94 -6.15
CA GLU A 756 -2.68 25.26 -5.81
C GLU A 756 -2.76 26.22 -4.62
N ILE A 757 -1.72 26.35 -3.79
CA ILE A 757 -1.63 27.36 -2.71
C ILE A 757 -1.76 28.77 -3.32
N ASN A 758 -1.00 29.05 -4.38
CA ASN A 758 -1.02 30.36 -5.04
C ASN A 758 -2.36 30.62 -5.72
N VAL A 759 -2.96 29.58 -6.31
CA VAL A 759 -4.30 29.64 -6.94
C VAL A 759 -5.36 30.03 -5.90
N LEU A 760 -5.42 29.33 -4.77
CA LEU A 760 -6.42 29.55 -3.73
C LEU A 760 -6.19 30.86 -2.96
N THR A 761 -4.92 31.25 -2.75
CA THR A 761 -4.56 32.54 -2.14
C THR A 761 -5.00 33.70 -3.02
N ASP A 762 -4.81 33.61 -4.33
CA ASP A 762 -5.28 34.64 -5.26
C ASP A 762 -6.82 34.71 -5.30
N ALA A 763 -7.51 33.56 -5.30
CA ALA A 763 -8.97 33.50 -5.22
C ALA A 763 -9.51 34.18 -3.95
N MET A 764 -8.90 33.93 -2.78
CA MET A 764 -9.27 34.58 -1.51
C MET A 764 -9.05 36.09 -1.52
N ARG A 765 -8.05 36.58 -2.28
CA ARG A 765 -7.75 38.00 -2.44
C ARG A 765 -8.75 38.68 -3.38
N MET A 766 -9.06 38.03 -4.50
CA MET A 766 -9.88 38.57 -5.60
C MET A 766 -11.40 38.38 -5.38
N ASN A 767 -11.80 37.37 -4.62
CA ASN A 767 -13.18 37.09 -4.19
C ASN A 767 -13.23 36.83 -2.67
N PRO A 768 -13.19 37.87 -1.81
CA PRO A 768 -13.19 37.71 -0.35
C PRO A 768 -14.44 37.02 0.24
N ALA A 769 -15.54 36.93 -0.51
CA ALA A 769 -16.76 36.24 -0.12
C ALA A 769 -16.73 34.73 -0.42
N ASP A 770 -15.62 34.21 -0.97
CA ASP A 770 -15.45 32.80 -1.23
C ASP A 770 -15.14 32.03 0.06
N TYR A 771 -16.11 31.24 0.54
CA TYR A 771 -15.93 30.35 1.68
C TYR A 771 -15.29 29.01 1.31
N LYS A 772 -15.26 28.61 0.03
CA LYS A 772 -14.69 27.32 -0.42
C LYS A 772 -13.20 27.41 -0.64
N ALA A 773 -12.69 28.53 -1.16
CA ALA A 773 -11.25 28.75 -1.31
C ALA A 773 -10.46 28.58 0.02
N PRO A 774 -10.83 29.22 1.15
CA PRO A 774 -10.17 28.99 2.42
C PRO A 774 -10.43 27.56 2.95
N TYR A 775 -11.58 26.94 2.66
CA TYR A 775 -11.81 25.53 3.02
C TYR A 775 -10.81 24.58 2.36
N TYR A 776 -10.63 24.70 1.04
CA TYR A 776 -9.70 23.89 0.27
C TYR A 776 -8.26 24.10 0.72
N LEU A 777 -7.88 25.35 0.96
CA LEU A 777 -6.55 25.69 1.45
C LEU A 777 -6.32 25.13 2.86
N GLY A 778 -7.34 25.14 3.72
CA GLY A 778 -7.30 24.50 5.03
C GLY A 778 -7.08 22.99 4.95
N ASN A 779 -7.70 22.31 3.97
CA ASN A 779 -7.49 20.87 3.74
C ASN A 779 -6.04 20.58 3.34
N PHE A 780 -5.48 21.37 2.41
CA PHE A 780 -4.07 21.26 2.02
C PHE A 780 -3.17 21.43 3.25
N TRP A 781 -3.38 22.48 4.05
CA TRP A 781 -2.56 22.74 5.23
C TRP A 781 -2.65 21.64 6.28
N TYR A 782 -3.84 21.10 6.53
CA TYR A 782 -3.99 20.02 7.50
C TYR A 782 -3.25 18.75 7.04
N ALA A 783 -3.40 18.36 5.78
CA ALA A 783 -2.68 17.21 5.20
C ALA A 783 -1.15 17.35 5.29
N HIS A 784 -0.64 18.59 5.26
CA HIS A 784 0.78 18.91 5.34
C HIS A 784 1.23 19.31 6.78
N ARG A 785 0.45 18.95 7.80
CA ARG A 785 0.74 19.17 9.24
C ARG A 785 0.88 20.64 9.64
N ARG A 786 0.27 21.56 8.88
CA ARG A 786 0.18 23.01 9.17
C ARG A 786 -1.15 23.31 9.87
N TYR A 787 -1.27 22.85 11.12
CA TYR A 787 -2.54 22.85 11.83
C TYR A 787 -3.07 24.25 12.13
N GLU A 788 -2.18 25.20 12.46
CA GLU A 788 -2.58 26.57 12.79
C GLU A 788 -3.15 27.29 11.56
N GLU A 789 -2.48 27.17 10.41
CA GLU A 789 -2.97 27.70 9.14
C GLU A 789 -4.27 27.01 8.69
N ALA A 790 -4.36 25.69 8.85
CA ALA A 790 -5.56 24.93 8.54
C ALA A 790 -6.77 25.40 9.36
N ILE A 791 -6.59 25.53 10.67
CA ILE A 791 -7.63 26.01 11.59
C ILE A 791 -8.06 27.43 11.20
N SER A 792 -7.12 28.35 10.98
CA SER A 792 -7.45 29.72 10.59
C SER A 792 -8.24 29.78 9.27
N CYS A 793 -7.87 28.93 8.30
CA CYS A 793 -8.56 28.81 7.03
C CYS A 793 -9.99 28.26 7.20
N TRP A 794 -10.18 27.22 8.00
CA TRP A 794 -11.51 26.67 8.26
C TRP A 794 -12.39 27.60 9.11
N GLU A 795 -11.82 28.31 10.09
CA GLU A 795 -12.51 29.37 10.83
C GLU A 795 -13.01 30.47 9.89
N LYS A 796 -12.18 30.94 8.96
CA LYS A 796 -12.58 31.92 7.95
C LYS A 796 -13.68 31.40 7.03
N SER A 797 -13.60 30.14 6.60
CA SER A 797 -14.64 29.50 5.80
C SER A 797 -16.00 29.50 6.53
N VAL A 798 -15.99 29.09 7.81
CA VAL A 798 -17.19 29.04 8.66
C VAL A 798 -17.72 30.44 9.01
N GLU A 799 -16.83 31.44 9.16
CA GLU A 799 -17.21 32.85 9.36
C GLU A 799 -17.98 33.39 8.17
N ILE A 800 -17.51 33.12 6.94
CA ILE A 800 -18.17 33.55 5.71
C ILE A 800 -19.47 32.77 5.48
N ASN A 801 -19.46 31.46 5.69
CA ASN A 801 -20.64 30.60 5.53
C ASN A 801 -20.68 29.47 6.58
N ASN A 802 -21.50 29.66 7.61
CA ASN A 802 -21.69 28.69 8.67
C ASN A 802 -22.69 27.56 8.35
N GLN A 803 -23.13 27.44 7.10
CA GLN A 803 -24.04 26.42 6.56
C GLN A 803 -23.29 25.37 5.73
N PHE A 804 -21.97 25.26 5.88
CA PHE A 804 -21.14 24.32 5.13
C PHE A 804 -20.73 23.13 6.02
N PRO A 805 -21.40 21.96 5.93
CA PRO A 805 -21.17 20.82 6.84
C PRO A 805 -19.72 20.35 6.88
N THR A 806 -19.08 20.21 5.72
CA THR A 806 -17.71 19.68 5.63
C THR A 806 -16.68 20.58 6.31
N ALA A 807 -16.82 21.92 6.18
CA ALA A 807 -15.93 22.85 6.88
C ALA A 807 -16.14 22.80 8.41
N LEU A 808 -17.38 22.67 8.88
CA LEU A 808 -17.69 22.51 10.31
C LEU A 808 -17.10 21.20 10.86
N ARG A 809 -17.24 20.10 10.13
CA ARG A 809 -16.66 18.79 10.48
C ARG A 809 -15.13 18.83 10.52
N ASN A 810 -14.48 19.48 9.55
CA ASN A 810 -13.02 19.59 9.55
C ASN A 810 -12.52 20.47 10.70
N LEU A 811 -13.23 21.56 11.01
CA LEU A 811 -12.91 22.41 12.14
C LEU A 811 -13.09 21.68 13.48
N SER A 812 -14.15 20.87 13.64
CA SER A 812 -14.36 20.06 14.85
C SER A 812 -13.22 19.07 15.07
N LEU A 813 -12.77 18.41 13.99
CA LEU A 813 -11.60 17.52 14.01
C LEU A 813 -10.35 18.22 14.54
N ALA A 814 -10.02 19.40 14.01
CA ALA A 814 -8.84 20.15 14.47
C ALA A 814 -8.99 20.69 15.90
N TYR A 815 -10.17 21.13 16.30
CA TYR A 815 -10.45 21.60 17.66
C TYR A 815 -10.27 20.50 18.69
N TYR A 816 -10.75 19.29 18.39
CA TYR A 816 -10.56 18.13 19.25
C TYR A 816 -9.07 17.71 19.29
N ASN A 817 -8.49 17.40 18.14
CA ASN A 817 -7.17 16.77 18.06
C ASN A 817 -6.01 17.71 18.43
N LYS A 818 -6.09 19.00 18.04
CA LYS A 818 -4.93 19.92 18.09
C LYS A 818 -5.10 21.07 19.09
N ARG A 819 -6.32 21.41 19.50
CA ARG A 819 -6.60 22.52 20.44
C ARG A 819 -7.18 22.07 21.79
N ASN A 820 -7.55 20.81 21.95
CA ASN A 820 -8.22 20.29 23.14
C ASN A 820 -9.54 21.04 23.47
N LYS A 821 -10.20 21.61 22.46
CA LYS A 821 -11.51 22.30 22.56
C LYS A 821 -12.65 21.29 22.32
N LYS A 822 -12.80 20.34 23.24
CA LYS A 822 -13.67 19.17 23.05
C LYS A 822 -15.16 19.52 22.91
N GLU A 823 -15.61 20.51 23.69
CA GLU A 823 -17.02 20.90 23.73
C GLU A 823 -17.42 21.69 22.47
N GLU A 824 -16.55 22.58 22.02
CA GLU A 824 -16.74 23.29 20.76
C GLU A 824 -16.67 22.35 19.55
N ALA A 825 -15.77 21.35 19.58
CA ALA A 825 -15.74 20.31 18.56
C ALA A 825 -17.06 19.53 18.49
N ARG A 826 -17.64 19.16 19.63
CA ARG A 826 -18.95 18.50 19.70
C ARG A 826 -20.05 19.35 19.05
N GLN A 827 -20.16 20.62 19.44
CA GLN A 827 -21.18 21.53 18.90
C GLN A 827 -21.04 21.75 17.39
N LEU A 828 -19.81 21.87 16.88
CA LEU A 828 -19.56 21.99 15.45
C LEU A 828 -19.97 20.74 14.68
N LEU A 829 -19.67 19.55 15.21
CA LEU A 829 -19.99 18.28 14.56
C LEU A 829 -21.49 17.96 14.62
N GLU A 830 -22.15 18.27 15.74
CA GLU A 830 -23.61 18.21 15.86
C GLU A 830 -24.27 19.09 14.80
N LYS A 831 -23.81 20.34 14.66
CA LYS A 831 -24.31 21.25 13.62
C LYS A 831 -24.02 20.74 12.21
N ALA A 832 -22.85 20.14 11.97
CA ALA A 832 -22.53 19.55 10.67
C ALA A 832 -23.54 18.45 10.30
N PHE A 833 -23.86 17.56 11.24
CA PHE A 833 -24.88 16.53 11.04
C PHE A 833 -26.30 17.10 10.91
N GLU A 834 -26.65 18.14 11.66
CA GLU A 834 -27.95 18.81 11.53
C GLU A 834 -28.21 19.37 10.13
N LEU A 835 -27.16 19.89 9.49
CA LEU A 835 -27.20 20.44 8.13
C LEU A 835 -27.24 19.36 7.05
N ASP A 836 -26.71 18.17 7.32
CA ASP A 836 -26.79 17.00 6.44
C ASP A 836 -27.00 15.70 7.23
N LYS A 837 -28.29 15.39 7.47
CA LYS A 837 -28.72 14.20 8.22
C LYS A 837 -28.66 12.90 7.41
N THR A 838 -28.16 12.94 6.18
CA THR A 838 -28.02 11.77 5.31
C THR A 838 -26.60 11.22 5.28
N ASP A 839 -25.65 11.96 5.85
CA ASP A 839 -24.23 11.61 5.89
C ASP A 839 -23.94 10.59 7.00
N SER A 840 -23.89 9.31 6.64
CA SER A 840 -23.59 8.21 7.57
C SER A 840 -22.16 8.28 8.13
N ARG A 841 -21.23 8.93 7.42
CA ARG A 841 -19.85 9.14 7.87
C ARG A 841 -19.79 10.18 8.99
N ILE A 842 -20.41 11.35 8.80
CA ILE A 842 -20.49 12.38 9.87
C ILE A 842 -21.22 11.81 11.09
N PHE A 843 -22.29 11.04 10.88
CA PHE A 843 -23.01 10.39 11.98
C PHE A 843 -22.13 9.41 12.76
N MET A 844 -21.37 8.57 12.06
CA MET A 844 -20.39 7.66 12.66
C MET A 844 -19.32 8.42 13.46
N GLU A 845 -18.77 9.50 12.90
CA GLU A 845 -17.77 10.33 13.58
C GLU A 845 -18.33 11.02 14.82
N LEU A 846 -19.61 11.41 14.79
CA LEU A 846 -20.31 12.01 15.93
C LEU A 846 -20.50 11.00 17.06
N ASP A 847 -20.91 9.78 16.76
CA ASP A 847 -21.01 8.72 17.76
C ASP A 847 -19.64 8.36 18.37
N GLN A 848 -18.58 8.29 17.56
CA GLN A 848 -17.21 8.12 18.05
C GLN A 848 -16.77 9.27 18.98
N LEU A 849 -17.15 10.51 18.67
CA LEU A 849 -16.86 11.65 19.53
C LEU A 849 -17.62 11.54 20.86
N TYR A 850 -18.91 11.17 20.84
CA TYR A 850 -19.69 10.92 22.05
C TYR A 850 -19.10 9.80 22.91
N LYS A 851 -18.64 8.71 22.28
CA LYS A 851 -17.90 7.63 22.95
C LYS A 851 -16.71 8.17 23.73
N LYS A 852 -15.85 8.96 23.07
CA LYS A 852 -14.66 9.57 23.66
C LYS A 852 -14.96 10.62 24.73
N MET A 853 -16.13 11.25 24.67
CA MET A 853 -16.61 12.19 25.69
C MET A 853 -17.32 11.50 26.86
N GLY A 854 -17.43 10.16 26.85
CA GLY A 854 -18.03 9.40 27.94
C GLY A 854 -19.54 9.53 28.03
N ARG A 855 -20.23 9.81 26.91
CA ARG A 855 -21.69 9.87 26.88
C ARG A 855 -22.29 8.50 27.24
N ALA A 856 -23.38 8.50 27.98
CA ALA A 856 -24.00 7.28 28.50
C ALA A 856 -24.40 6.32 27.37
N HIS A 857 -24.15 5.01 27.56
CA HIS A 857 -24.44 3.98 26.55
C HIS A 857 -25.90 3.98 26.09
N ALA A 858 -26.85 4.20 27.02
CA ALA A 858 -28.28 4.23 26.69
C ALA A 858 -28.66 5.40 25.77
N GLU A 859 -28.03 6.57 25.95
CA GLU A 859 -28.27 7.72 25.07
C GLU A 859 -27.66 7.52 23.69
N ARG A 860 -26.43 6.98 23.63
CA ARG A 860 -25.78 6.65 22.36
C ARG A 860 -26.58 5.60 21.59
N LEU A 861 -27.03 4.55 22.27
CA LEU A 861 -27.87 3.52 21.65
C LEU A 861 -29.19 4.09 21.13
N ALA A 862 -29.88 4.92 21.93
CA ALA A 862 -31.12 5.56 21.49
C ALA A 862 -30.92 6.37 20.20
N LEU A 863 -29.82 7.13 20.11
CA LEU A 863 -29.49 7.88 18.89
C LEU A 863 -29.23 6.97 17.69
N LEU A 864 -28.51 5.86 17.86
CA LEU A 864 -28.31 4.89 16.77
C LEU A 864 -29.63 4.24 16.32
N GLU A 865 -30.54 3.94 17.25
CA GLU A 865 -31.88 3.41 16.93
C GLU A 865 -32.79 4.42 16.23
N GLU A 866 -32.59 5.73 16.44
CA GLU A 866 -33.32 6.78 15.72
C GLU A 866 -32.87 6.92 14.25
N HIS A 867 -31.65 6.44 13.92
CA HIS A 867 -31.01 6.61 12.62
C HIS A 867 -30.58 5.28 11.98
N LEU A 868 -31.40 4.24 12.10
CA LEU A 868 -31.08 2.90 11.59
C LEU A 868 -30.71 2.87 10.10
N ASP A 869 -31.34 3.71 9.27
CA ASP A 869 -31.03 3.79 7.84
C ASP A 869 -29.57 4.18 7.56
N LEU A 870 -28.93 4.97 8.45
CA LEU A 870 -27.51 5.32 8.37
C LEU A 870 -26.63 4.22 8.97
N VAL A 871 -27.08 3.63 10.08
CA VAL A 871 -26.37 2.53 10.76
C VAL A 871 -26.20 1.34 9.83
N GLU A 872 -27.26 0.91 9.15
CA GLU A 872 -27.22 -0.28 8.30
C GLU A 872 -26.37 -0.11 7.03
N GLN A 873 -26.00 1.13 6.67
CA GLN A 873 -25.09 1.38 5.55
C GLN A 873 -23.65 0.97 5.84
N ARG A 874 -23.25 0.86 7.12
CA ARG A 874 -21.84 0.71 7.53
C ARG A 874 -21.66 -0.39 8.58
N ASP A 875 -20.66 -1.24 8.38
CA ASP A 875 -20.37 -2.33 9.34
C ASP A 875 -19.85 -1.79 10.69
N ASP A 876 -19.11 -0.68 10.69
CA ASP A 876 -18.58 -0.06 11.91
C ASP A 876 -19.69 0.44 12.86
N LEU A 877 -20.71 1.12 12.33
CA LEU A 877 -21.89 1.55 13.09
C LEU A 877 -22.73 0.36 13.59
N CYS A 878 -22.94 -0.66 12.75
CA CYS A 878 -23.63 -1.88 13.16
C CYS A 878 -22.91 -2.57 14.33
N ILE A 879 -21.58 -2.69 14.25
CA ILE A 879 -20.76 -3.27 15.33
C ILE A 879 -20.82 -2.41 16.59
N GLU A 880 -20.81 -1.08 16.49
CA GLU A 880 -20.93 -0.21 17.66
C GLU A 880 -22.31 -0.34 18.32
N ARG A 881 -23.39 -0.44 17.53
CA ARG A 881 -24.75 -0.74 18.03
C ARG A 881 -24.79 -2.07 18.79
N ILE A 882 -24.21 -3.13 18.22
CA ILE A 882 -24.07 -4.45 18.87
C ILE A 882 -23.28 -4.33 20.19
N THR A 883 -22.20 -3.57 20.16
CA THR A 883 -21.33 -3.33 21.33
C THR A 883 -22.12 -2.65 22.46
N LEU A 884 -22.95 -1.66 22.15
CA LEU A 884 -23.79 -0.96 23.12
C LEU A 884 -24.87 -1.85 23.72
N TYR A 885 -25.51 -2.74 22.94
CA TYR A 885 -26.43 -3.74 23.48
C TYR A 885 -25.73 -4.70 24.45
N ASN A 886 -24.55 -5.20 24.10
CA ASN A 886 -23.73 -6.03 25.00
C ASN A 886 -23.36 -5.26 26.29
N LEU A 887 -22.98 -3.98 26.19
CA LEU A 887 -22.65 -3.15 27.35
C LEU A 887 -23.85 -2.85 28.27
N LEU A 888 -25.07 -2.86 27.73
CA LEU A 888 -26.32 -2.67 28.47
C LEU A 888 -26.92 -3.98 28.99
N GLY A 889 -26.29 -5.13 28.68
CA GLY A 889 -26.71 -6.45 29.14
C GLY A 889 -27.79 -7.12 28.28
N ASP A 890 -28.11 -6.56 27.10
CA ASP A 890 -29.05 -7.17 26.15
C ASP A 890 -28.29 -8.05 25.14
N TYR A 891 -27.74 -9.14 25.66
CA TYR A 891 -26.90 -10.08 24.89
C TYR A 891 -27.69 -10.85 23.83
N GLU A 892 -28.99 -11.07 24.04
CA GLU A 892 -29.85 -11.74 23.05
C GLU A 892 -30.02 -10.85 21.81
N LYS A 893 -30.33 -9.56 22.01
CA LYS A 893 -30.44 -8.62 20.89
C LYS A 893 -29.12 -8.51 20.12
N ALA A 894 -27.99 -8.46 20.82
CA ALA A 894 -26.67 -8.48 20.19
C ALA A 894 -26.44 -9.76 19.37
N LYS A 895 -26.76 -10.94 19.93
CA LYS A 895 -26.67 -12.24 19.23
C LYS A 895 -27.55 -12.26 17.97
N ASP A 896 -28.77 -11.74 18.06
CA ASP A 896 -29.71 -11.67 16.93
C ASP A 896 -29.21 -10.74 15.82
N LEU A 897 -28.72 -9.55 16.17
CA LEU A 897 -28.17 -8.60 15.18
C LEU A 897 -26.96 -9.20 14.46
N ILE A 898 -26.05 -9.84 15.19
CA ILE A 898 -24.90 -10.52 14.59
C ILE A 898 -25.36 -11.63 13.64
N SER A 899 -26.40 -12.38 13.98
CA SER A 899 -26.86 -13.52 13.17
C SER A 899 -27.61 -13.12 11.88
N ASN A 900 -28.18 -11.90 11.85
CA ASN A 900 -29.02 -11.43 10.75
C ASN A 900 -28.30 -10.50 9.75
N ARG A 901 -27.03 -10.18 9.98
CA ARG A 901 -26.21 -9.34 9.09
C ARG A 901 -25.05 -10.12 8.47
N LYS A 902 -24.72 -9.78 7.24
CA LYS A 902 -23.47 -10.17 6.58
C LYS A 902 -22.47 -9.03 6.75
N PHE A 903 -21.38 -9.29 7.46
CA PHE A 903 -20.29 -8.35 7.68
C PHE A 903 -19.21 -8.52 6.63
N HIS A 904 -18.59 -7.41 6.23
CA HIS A 904 -17.46 -7.39 5.32
C HIS A 904 -16.19 -7.10 6.13
N PRO A 905 -15.13 -7.93 6.01
CA PRO A 905 -13.87 -7.61 6.64
C PRO A 905 -13.23 -6.39 5.96
N TRP A 906 -12.56 -5.57 6.75
CA TRP A 906 -11.70 -4.50 6.28
C TRP A 906 -10.37 -4.56 7.02
N GLU A 907 -9.32 -4.00 6.44
CA GLU A 907 -8.01 -3.96 7.11
C GLU A 907 -8.15 -3.15 8.40
N GLY A 908 -8.00 -3.84 9.53
CA GLY A 908 -8.22 -3.30 10.87
C GLY A 908 -9.55 -3.51 11.52
N GLY A 909 -10.47 -4.19 10.83
CA GLY A 909 -11.71 -4.68 11.39
C GLY A 909 -11.57 -6.02 12.09
N GLU A 910 -10.48 -6.75 11.82
CA GLU A 910 -10.31 -8.13 12.27
C GLU A 910 -10.46 -8.25 13.79
N GLY A 911 -11.22 -9.25 14.23
CA GLY A 911 -11.47 -9.48 15.65
C GLY A 911 -12.63 -8.67 16.24
N LYS A 912 -13.14 -7.61 15.57
CA LYS A 912 -14.17 -6.74 16.16
C LYS A 912 -15.52 -7.45 16.25
N VAL A 913 -16.02 -7.99 15.14
CA VAL A 913 -17.31 -8.69 15.12
C VAL A 913 -17.23 -10.06 15.78
N THR A 914 -16.14 -10.79 15.55
CA THR A 914 -15.88 -12.11 16.17
C THR A 914 -15.73 -11.99 17.69
N GLY A 915 -15.12 -10.91 18.19
CA GLY A 915 -15.09 -10.57 19.62
C GLY A 915 -16.49 -10.36 20.21
N GLN A 916 -17.37 -9.61 19.53
CA GLN A 916 -18.76 -9.45 19.99
C GLN A 916 -19.56 -10.76 19.90
N TYR A 917 -19.28 -11.61 18.90
CA TYR A 917 -19.89 -12.93 18.71
C TYR A 917 -19.58 -13.89 19.87
N ILE A 918 -18.34 -13.91 20.36
CA ILE A 918 -17.94 -14.69 21.53
C ILE A 918 -18.56 -14.09 22.80
N LEU A 919 -18.45 -12.77 22.97
CA LEU A 919 -18.87 -12.07 24.19
C LEU A 919 -20.33 -12.35 24.54
N CYS A 920 -21.27 -12.16 23.60
CA CYS A 920 -22.69 -12.35 23.89
C CYS A 920 -23.01 -13.80 24.28
N ARG A 921 -22.35 -14.79 23.67
CA ARG A 921 -22.53 -16.22 23.98
C ARG A 921 -21.99 -16.60 25.35
N VAL A 922 -20.81 -16.07 25.71
CA VAL A 922 -20.22 -16.28 27.03
C VAL A 922 -21.10 -15.68 28.12
N GLU A 923 -21.62 -14.46 27.93
CA GLU A 923 -22.49 -13.82 28.92
C GLU A 923 -23.86 -14.50 29.04
N LEU A 924 -24.45 -14.95 27.93
CA LEU A 924 -25.66 -15.78 27.95
C LEU A 924 -25.42 -17.12 28.64
N ALA A 925 -24.27 -17.76 28.42
CA ALA A 925 -23.90 -18.99 29.10
C ALA A 925 -23.73 -18.78 30.62
N LYS A 926 -23.11 -17.68 31.04
CA LYS A 926 -23.02 -17.28 32.47
C LYS A 926 -24.42 -17.13 33.09
N LYS A 927 -25.35 -16.46 32.40
CA LYS A 927 -26.75 -16.34 32.83
C LYS A 927 -27.43 -17.71 32.95
N ALA A 928 -27.28 -18.57 31.95
CA ALA A 928 -27.82 -19.92 31.96
C ALA A 928 -27.24 -20.78 33.11
N ILE A 929 -25.93 -20.70 33.38
CA ILE A 929 -25.29 -21.38 34.53
C ILE A 929 -25.89 -20.90 35.85
N LYS A 930 -26.04 -19.58 36.03
CA LYS A 930 -26.64 -18.99 37.24
C LYS A 930 -28.09 -19.44 37.47
N GLU A 931 -28.82 -19.66 36.38
CA GLU A 931 -30.20 -20.16 36.38
C GLU A 931 -30.31 -21.70 36.36
N ASN A 932 -29.20 -22.41 36.51
CA ASN A 932 -29.10 -23.87 36.47
C ASN A 932 -29.51 -24.53 35.13
N ARG A 933 -29.50 -23.78 34.04
CA ARG A 933 -29.76 -24.22 32.66
C ARG A 933 -28.45 -24.68 31.99
N TYR A 934 -27.76 -25.66 32.57
CA TYR A 934 -26.39 -26.01 32.16
C TYR A 934 -26.27 -26.57 30.73
N SER A 935 -27.25 -27.34 30.26
CA SER A 935 -27.25 -27.86 28.88
C SER A 935 -27.29 -26.75 27.84
N GLU A 936 -28.02 -25.66 28.14
CA GLU A 936 -28.09 -24.48 27.28
C GLU A 936 -26.77 -23.70 27.30
N ALA A 937 -26.13 -23.56 28.47
CA ALA A 937 -24.80 -22.96 28.56
C ALA A 937 -23.78 -23.71 27.71
N VAL A 938 -23.80 -25.06 27.74
CA VAL A 938 -22.94 -25.88 26.87
C VAL A 938 -23.26 -25.65 25.40
N ALA A 939 -24.54 -25.58 25.02
CA ALA A 939 -24.95 -25.33 23.64
C ALA A 939 -24.42 -23.98 23.13
N LEU A 940 -24.63 -22.90 23.89
CA LEU A 940 -24.15 -21.55 23.57
C LEU A 940 -22.64 -21.49 23.41
N LEU A 941 -21.88 -22.12 24.32
CA LEU A 941 -20.42 -22.12 24.26
C LEU A 941 -19.89 -22.99 23.12
N LYS A 942 -20.60 -24.05 22.73
CA LYS A 942 -20.24 -24.86 21.56
C LYS A 942 -20.41 -24.12 20.25
N GLU A 943 -21.34 -23.17 20.15
CA GLU A 943 -21.46 -22.30 18.96
C GLU A 943 -20.13 -21.58 18.65
N THR A 944 -19.32 -21.23 19.66
CA THR A 944 -18.04 -20.53 19.47
C THR A 944 -16.90 -21.40 18.90
N GLU A 945 -17.10 -22.72 18.75
CA GLU A 945 -16.09 -23.59 18.14
C GLU A 945 -15.87 -23.29 16.66
N PHE A 946 -16.88 -22.72 15.99
CA PHE A 946 -16.85 -22.35 14.58
C PHE A 946 -17.43 -20.95 14.38
N TYR A 947 -16.82 -20.17 13.49
CA TYR A 947 -17.40 -18.88 13.10
C TYR A 947 -18.33 -19.05 11.90
N PRO A 948 -19.58 -18.57 11.98
CA PRO A 948 -20.48 -18.63 10.84
C PRO A 948 -20.02 -17.67 9.74
N HIS A 949 -20.24 -18.03 8.48
CA HIS A 949 -19.72 -17.30 7.32
C HIS A 949 -20.17 -15.83 7.26
N ASN A 950 -21.30 -15.49 7.86
CA ASN A 950 -21.83 -14.13 7.85
C ASN A 950 -20.96 -13.14 8.65
N LEU A 951 -20.02 -13.61 9.48
CA LEU A 951 -19.06 -12.73 10.16
C LEU A 951 -17.98 -12.19 9.23
N GLY A 952 -17.77 -12.82 8.06
CA GLY A 952 -16.69 -12.44 7.15
C GLY A 952 -15.29 -12.81 7.63
N GLU A 953 -15.13 -13.42 8.80
CA GLU A 953 -13.85 -13.80 9.41
C GLU A 953 -13.82 -15.28 9.78
N GLY A 954 -12.64 -15.90 9.67
CA GLY A 954 -12.38 -17.28 10.10
C GLY A 954 -11.54 -17.31 11.38
N LYS A 955 -11.52 -18.46 12.04
CA LYS A 955 -10.81 -18.63 13.31
C LYS A 955 -9.34 -18.98 13.08
N LEU A 956 -8.44 -18.36 13.85
CA LEU A 956 -7.02 -18.74 13.86
C LEU A 956 -6.82 -20.06 14.61
N SER A 957 -5.96 -20.93 14.09
CA SER A 957 -5.64 -22.24 14.70
C SER A 957 -5.02 -22.12 16.10
N ASN A 958 -4.34 -21.01 16.37
CA ASN A 958 -3.70 -20.66 17.64
C ASN A 958 -4.52 -19.67 18.48
N ALA A 959 -5.80 -19.44 18.18
CA ALA A 959 -6.66 -18.57 18.97
C ALA A 959 -6.85 -19.11 20.40
N GLU A 960 -6.53 -18.30 21.40
CA GLU A 960 -6.70 -18.61 22.81
C GLU A 960 -8.05 -18.10 23.33
N GLU A 961 -8.94 -19.02 23.74
CA GLU A 961 -10.30 -18.72 24.22
C GLU A 961 -10.54 -19.33 25.61
N ASN A 962 -9.62 -19.06 26.53
CA ASN A 962 -9.61 -19.65 27.87
C ASN A 962 -10.91 -19.43 28.64
N GLU A 963 -11.61 -18.31 28.42
CA GLU A 963 -12.92 -18.02 28.99
C GLU A 963 -13.99 -19.00 28.52
N VAL A 964 -14.01 -19.32 27.23
CA VAL A 964 -14.98 -20.26 26.64
C VAL A 964 -14.72 -21.64 27.20
N ASP A 965 -13.47 -22.08 27.17
CA ASP A 965 -13.06 -23.40 27.66
C ASP A 965 -13.31 -23.51 29.18
N TYR A 966 -13.06 -22.46 29.97
CA TYR A 966 -13.36 -22.44 31.40
C TYR A 966 -14.86 -22.64 31.67
N TYR A 967 -15.73 -21.84 31.04
CA TYR A 967 -17.17 -21.95 31.27
C TYR A 967 -17.75 -23.27 30.72
N LYS A 968 -17.18 -23.86 29.65
CA LYS A 968 -17.53 -25.22 29.21
C LYS A 968 -17.20 -26.23 30.30
N GLY A 969 -16.00 -26.12 30.87
CA GLY A 969 -15.55 -26.95 31.99
C GLY A 969 -16.49 -26.89 33.20
N ILE A 970 -16.90 -25.68 33.60
CA ILE A 970 -17.86 -25.46 34.70
C ILE A 970 -19.25 -26.01 34.37
N ALA A 971 -19.77 -25.75 33.16
CA ALA A 971 -21.09 -26.24 32.77
C ALA A 971 -21.14 -27.78 32.73
N TYR A 972 -20.09 -28.43 32.22
CA TYR A 972 -19.97 -29.90 32.25
C TYR A 972 -19.84 -30.46 33.66
N GLN A 973 -19.11 -29.77 34.54
CA GLN A 973 -19.02 -30.15 35.96
C GLN A 973 -20.41 -30.16 36.61
N LYS A 974 -21.21 -29.12 36.33
CA LYS A 974 -22.59 -29.00 36.86
C LYS A 974 -23.57 -30.00 36.24
N LEU A 975 -23.29 -30.50 35.05
CA LEU A 975 -24.02 -31.60 34.42
C LEU A 975 -23.59 -33.00 34.92
N GLY A 976 -22.55 -33.09 35.76
CA GLY A 976 -21.99 -34.36 36.23
C GLY A 976 -21.16 -35.11 35.18
N ASN A 977 -20.64 -34.42 34.16
CA ASN A 977 -19.71 -34.98 33.19
C ASN A 977 -18.27 -34.58 33.50
N ASP A 978 -17.67 -35.30 34.45
CA ASP A 978 -16.33 -35.00 34.96
C ASP A 978 -15.22 -35.14 33.90
N ALA A 979 -15.40 -36.03 32.92
CA ALA A 979 -14.44 -36.26 31.85
C ALA A 979 -14.33 -35.02 30.94
N GLU A 980 -15.45 -34.53 30.42
CA GLU A 980 -15.45 -33.31 29.59
C GLU A 980 -15.11 -32.07 30.42
N SER A 981 -15.55 -32.01 31.68
CA SER A 981 -15.17 -30.92 32.59
C SER A 981 -13.65 -30.82 32.72
N THR A 982 -12.97 -31.92 33.05
CA THR A 982 -11.51 -31.97 33.21
C THR A 982 -10.79 -31.60 31.92
N LYS A 983 -11.26 -32.11 30.77
CA LYS A 983 -10.70 -31.81 29.45
C LYS A 983 -10.72 -30.32 29.14
N TYR A 984 -11.87 -29.66 29.26
CA TYR A 984 -12.00 -28.23 28.95
C TYR A 984 -11.33 -27.34 30.00
N LEU A 985 -11.37 -27.70 31.29
CA LEU A 985 -10.62 -26.98 32.32
C LEU A 985 -9.11 -27.07 32.06
N MET A 986 -8.57 -28.24 31.73
CA MET A 986 -7.16 -28.40 31.37
C MET A 986 -6.81 -27.56 30.13
N LYS A 987 -7.65 -27.56 29.11
CA LYS A 987 -7.46 -26.73 27.91
C LYS A 987 -7.42 -25.23 28.25
N ALA A 988 -8.32 -24.76 29.12
CA ALA A 988 -8.33 -23.39 29.62
C ALA A 988 -7.08 -22.99 30.42
N THR A 989 -6.21 -23.92 30.82
CA THR A 989 -4.93 -23.61 31.48
C THR A 989 -3.77 -23.37 30.52
N GLN A 990 -3.94 -23.67 29.23
CA GLN A 990 -2.90 -23.57 28.20
C GLN A 990 -2.78 -22.13 27.67
N GLY A 991 -1.66 -21.83 27.01
CA GLY A 991 -1.36 -20.52 26.44
C GLY A 991 -0.29 -19.72 27.17
N SER A 992 -0.08 -18.45 26.79
CA SER A 992 0.91 -17.61 27.46
C SER A 992 0.54 -17.39 28.93
N THR A 993 1.57 -17.30 29.76
CA THR A 993 1.40 -17.04 31.21
C THR A 993 1.93 -15.66 31.62
N GLU A 994 2.42 -14.88 30.66
CA GLU A 994 2.95 -13.53 30.86
C GLU A 994 1.95 -12.50 30.32
N PRO A 995 1.44 -11.58 31.17
CA PRO A 995 0.53 -10.55 30.70
C PRO A 995 1.23 -9.60 29.73
N GLN A 996 0.55 -9.26 28.64
CA GLN A 996 0.98 -8.26 27.68
C GLN A 996 -0.19 -7.35 27.31
N GLN A 997 0.12 -6.12 26.90
CA GLN A 997 -0.86 -5.23 26.34
C GLN A 997 -1.12 -5.61 24.89
N ALA A 998 -2.36 -6.00 24.59
CA ALA A 998 -2.77 -6.33 23.24
C ALA A 998 -3.05 -5.06 22.41
N PHE A 999 -2.32 -4.91 21.30
CA PHE A 999 -2.50 -3.82 20.34
C PHE A 999 -3.12 -4.32 19.03
N TYR A 1000 -2.83 -5.56 18.63
CA TYR A 1000 -3.31 -6.19 17.42
C TYR A 1000 -4.40 -7.24 17.70
N TYR A 1001 -5.21 -7.58 16.69
CA TYR A 1001 -6.31 -8.52 16.82
C TYR A 1001 -5.86 -9.94 17.22
N ASN A 1002 -4.64 -10.33 16.83
CA ASN A 1002 -4.04 -11.62 17.17
C ASN A 1002 -3.11 -11.55 18.39
N ASP A 1003 -3.10 -10.42 19.11
CA ASP A 1003 -2.43 -10.35 20.41
C ASP A 1003 -3.32 -10.95 21.49
N GLN A 1004 -2.67 -11.68 22.39
CA GLN A 1004 -3.37 -12.31 23.50
C GLN A 1004 -3.85 -11.26 24.49
N GLN A 1005 -5.14 -11.31 24.78
CA GLN A 1005 -5.75 -10.45 25.77
C GLN A 1005 -5.36 -10.94 27.18
N PRO A 1006 -5.10 -10.03 28.14
CA PRO A 1006 -4.61 -10.41 29.46
C PRO A 1006 -5.66 -11.14 30.31
N ASP A 1007 -6.94 -11.03 29.96
CA ASP A 1007 -8.04 -11.73 30.62
C ASP A 1007 -7.92 -13.26 30.46
N LYS A 1008 -7.26 -13.76 29.41
CA LYS A 1008 -7.01 -15.20 29.24
C LYS A 1008 -6.26 -15.80 30.44
N ILE A 1009 -5.31 -15.06 31.01
CA ILE A 1009 -4.54 -15.47 32.20
C ILE A 1009 -5.43 -15.55 33.45
N PHE A 1010 -6.44 -14.68 33.56
CA PHE A 1010 -7.41 -14.75 34.64
C PHE A 1010 -8.20 -16.06 34.57
N TYR A 1011 -8.68 -16.44 33.37
CA TYR A 1011 -9.38 -17.72 33.18
C TYR A 1011 -8.47 -18.94 33.35
N GLN A 1012 -7.19 -18.88 32.99
CA GLN A 1012 -6.21 -19.92 33.37
C GLN A 1012 -6.18 -20.09 34.89
N GLY A 1013 -6.16 -18.99 35.64
CA GLY A 1013 -6.18 -19.02 37.10
C GLY A 1013 -7.46 -19.66 37.66
N LEU A 1014 -8.62 -19.29 37.12
CA LEU A 1014 -9.91 -19.87 37.51
C LEU A 1014 -9.97 -21.37 37.18
N ALA A 1015 -9.47 -21.79 36.03
CA ALA A 1015 -9.42 -23.19 35.62
C ALA A 1015 -8.51 -24.03 36.55
N TRP A 1016 -7.32 -23.53 36.90
CA TRP A 1016 -6.46 -24.19 37.88
C TRP A 1016 -7.14 -24.36 39.24
N ARG A 1017 -7.87 -23.33 39.70
CA ARG A 1017 -8.63 -23.41 40.95
C ARG A 1017 -9.74 -24.47 40.85
N ALA A 1018 -10.46 -24.53 39.74
CA ALA A 1018 -11.50 -25.53 39.51
C ALA A 1018 -10.95 -26.97 39.46
N LEU A 1019 -9.69 -27.13 39.03
CA LEU A 1019 -8.95 -28.40 39.05
C LEU A 1019 -8.31 -28.72 40.41
N GLY A 1020 -8.46 -27.87 41.43
CA GLY A 1020 -7.89 -28.06 42.77
C GLY A 1020 -6.43 -27.60 42.94
N GLU A 1021 -5.86 -26.92 41.95
CA GLU A 1021 -4.46 -26.47 41.91
C GLU A 1021 -4.31 -25.00 42.33
N GLU A 1022 -4.67 -24.67 43.57
CA GLU A 1022 -4.74 -23.28 44.07
C GLU A 1022 -3.40 -22.52 43.99
N ASN A 1023 -2.26 -23.21 44.13
CA ASN A 1023 -0.94 -22.58 43.99
C ASN A 1023 -0.70 -22.05 42.58
N LYS A 1024 -1.10 -22.81 41.55
CA LYS A 1024 -1.00 -22.39 40.14
C LYS A 1024 -1.99 -21.27 39.85
N ALA A 1025 -3.20 -21.34 40.40
CA ALA A 1025 -4.22 -20.29 40.29
C ALA A 1025 -3.71 -18.94 40.83
N ARG A 1026 -3.23 -18.92 42.08
CA ARG A 1026 -2.67 -17.72 42.72
C ARG A 1026 -1.47 -17.16 41.97
N SER A 1027 -0.63 -18.01 41.40
CA SER A 1027 0.49 -17.56 40.55
C SER A 1027 -0.01 -16.72 39.37
N ARG A 1028 -1.06 -17.15 38.66
CA ARG A 1028 -1.64 -16.40 37.53
C ARG A 1028 -2.23 -15.05 37.96
N PHE A 1029 -3.00 -15.03 39.05
CA PHE A 1029 -3.59 -13.80 39.56
C PHE A 1029 -2.54 -12.78 40.04
N ASN A 1030 -1.49 -13.23 40.73
CA ASN A 1030 -0.41 -12.36 41.16
C ASN A 1030 0.36 -11.78 39.97
N LYS A 1031 0.62 -12.56 38.91
CA LYS A 1031 1.26 -12.04 37.69
C LYS A 1031 0.49 -10.87 37.06
N LEU A 1032 -0.85 -10.96 37.01
CA LEU A 1032 -1.69 -9.86 36.52
C LEU A 1032 -1.56 -8.60 37.38
N ILE A 1033 -1.55 -8.75 38.70
CA ILE A 1033 -1.38 -7.63 39.64
C ILE A 1033 0.00 -7.01 39.49
N ASP A 1034 1.04 -7.82 39.45
CA ASP A 1034 2.44 -7.38 39.37
C ASP A 1034 2.69 -6.66 38.03
N HIS A 1035 2.13 -7.17 36.93
CA HIS A 1035 2.17 -6.50 35.62
C HIS A 1035 1.50 -5.13 35.69
N GLY A 1036 0.25 -5.06 36.16
CA GLY A 1036 -0.48 -3.80 36.22
C GLY A 1036 0.19 -2.76 37.12
N LYS A 1037 0.81 -3.16 38.23
CA LYS A 1037 1.60 -2.24 39.07
C LYS A 1037 2.88 -1.75 38.40
N LYS A 1038 3.58 -2.65 37.71
CA LYS A 1038 4.86 -2.36 37.07
C LYS A 1038 4.70 -1.37 35.92
N HIS A 1039 3.65 -1.54 35.11
CA HIS A 1039 3.48 -0.83 33.84
C HIS A 1039 2.52 0.37 33.89
N LEU A 1040 1.89 0.66 35.04
CA LEU A 1040 0.86 1.72 35.18
C LEU A 1040 1.33 3.12 34.75
N PHE A 1041 2.62 3.41 34.91
CA PHE A 1041 3.21 4.73 34.67
C PHE A 1041 4.15 4.75 33.46
N ASP A 1042 4.09 3.72 32.61
CA ASP A 1042 4.86 3.66 31.38
C ASP A 1042 4.37 4.74 30.40
N ASP A 1043 5.32 5.34 29.67
CA ASP A 1043 5.04 6.25 28.56
C ASP A 1043 4.84 5.45 27.27
N CYS A 1044 3.58 5.14 26.96
CA CYS A 1044 3.18 4.29 25.85
C CYS A 1044 3.20 5.05 24.52
N LYS A 1045 3.89 4.46 23.55
CA LYS A 1045 4.00 4.96 22.18
C LYS A 1045 3.63 3.86 21.21
N ILE A 1046 3.28 4.27 19.99
CA ILE A 1046 3.16 3.31 18.90
C ILE A 1046 4.53 2.67 18.66
N ASP A 1047 4.54 1.35 18.55
CA ASP A 1047 5.76 0.58 18.25
C ASP A 1047 6.41 1.04 16.94
N TYR A 1048 7.74 1.08 16.92
CA TYR A 1048 8.51 1.50 15.74
C TYR A 1048 8.25 0.57 14.55
N PHE A 1049 8.09 -0.72 14.80
CA PHE A 1049 7.89 -1.77 13.80
C PHE A 1049 6.42 -2.17 13.65
N ALA A 1050 5.50 -1.29 14.05
CA ALA A 1050 4.09 -1.50 13.78
C ALA A 1050 3.88 -1.71 12.27
N VAL A 1051 3.24 -2.81 11.87
CA VAL A 1051 2.97 -3.11 10.45
C VAL A 1051 1.58 -2.63 10.04
N SER A 1052 0.57 -2.81 10.88
CA SER A 1052 -0.77 -2.30 10.63
C SER A 1052 -1.37 -1.80 11.93
N LEU A 1053 -1.62 -0.49 12.03
CA LEU A 1053 -2.42 0.14 13.09
C LEU A 1053 -3.59 0.83 12.42
N PRO A 1054 -4.62 0.04 12.11
CA PRO A 1054 -5.50 0.31 10.99
C PRO A 1054 -6.80 1.01 11.36
N GLU A 1055 -7.00 1.40 12.63
CA GLU A 1055 -8.21 2.12 13.01
C GLU A 1055 -8.34 3.40 12.16
N LEU A 1056 -9.40 3.44 11.33
CA LEU A 1056 -9.81 4.61 10.54
C LEU A 1056 -10.35 5.76 11.42
N ALA A 1057 -10.06 5.71 12.73
CA ALA A 1057 -10.48 6.70 13.70
C ALA A 1057 -9.72 8.00 13.44
N ILE A 1058 -10.47 9.06 13.10
CA ILE A 1058 -9.92 10.39 12.89
C ILE A 1058 -9.61 11.10 14.21
N TRP A 1059 -10.23 10.64 15.31
CA TRP A 1059 -10.08 11.21 16.63
C TRP A 1059 -8.86 10.64 17.34
N GLU A 1060 -7.91 11.49 17.69
CA GLU A 1060 -6.70 11.05 18.38
C GLU A 1060 -7.01 10.39 19.73
N ASP A 1061 -6.24 9.35 20.08
CA ASP A 1061 -6.34 8.64 21.35
C ASP A 1061 -5.12 8.90 22.23
N ASN A 1062 -5.31 8.80 23.54
CA ASN A 1062 -4.23 8.95 24.51
C ASN A 1062 -3.76 7.57 24.97
N LEU A 1063 -2.63 7.12 24.41
CA LEU A 1063 -2.07 5.79 24.69
C LEU A 1063 -1.72 5.57 26.17
N ASN A 1064 -1.35 6.64 26.89
CA ASN A 1064 -1.08 6.55 28.33
C ASN A 1064 -2.37 6.31 29.12
N ILE A 1065 -3.48 6.94 28.73
CA ILE A 1065 -4.80 6.64 29.32
C ILE A 1065 -5.22 5.21 28.99
N ARG A 1066 -5.03 4.76 27.74
CA ARG A 1066 -5.31 3.37 27.32
C ARG A 1066 -4.50 2.35 28.12
N ASN A 1067 -3.22 2.65 28.40
CA ASN A 1067 -2.38 1.82 29.25
C ASN A 1067 -2.83 1.83 30.71
N GLN A 1068 -3.21 2.98 31.27
CA GLN A 1068 -3.76 3.05 32.63
C GLN A 1068 -5.04 2.21 32.76
N ILE A 1069 -5.95 2.31 31.78
CA ILE A 1069 -7.16 1.47 31.69
C ILE A 1069 -6.78 -0.01 31.70
N HIS A 1070 -5.81 -0.42 30.86
CA HIS A 1070 -5.32 -1.80 30.81
C HIS A 1070 -4.74 -2.25 32.16
N CYS A 1071 -3.84 -1.47 32.76
CA CYS A 1071 -3.17 -1.78 34.02
C CYS A 1071 -4.16 -1.90 35.19
N TYR A 1072 -5.12 -0.97 35.30
CA TYR A 1072 -6.19 -1.07 36.29
C TYR A 1072 -7.10 -2.27 36.05
N TYR A 1073 -7.42 -2.56 34.79
CA TYR A 1073 -8.24 -3.70 34.42
C TYR A 1073 -7.58 -5.04 34.79
N VAL A 1074 -6.30 -5.25 34.48
CA VAL A 1074 -5.60 -6.49 34.84
C VAL A 1074 -5.39 -6.63 36.35
N MET A 1075 -5.18 -5.51 37.07
CA MET A 1075 -5.18 -5.53 38.54
C MET A 1075 -6.55 -5.92 39.11
N ALA A 1076 -7.64 -5.39 38.56
CA ALA A 1076 -9.00 -5.74 38.98
C ALA A 1076 -9.26 -7.25 38.81
N LEU A 1077 -8.89 -7.82 37.66
CA LEU A 1077 -8.97 -9.26 37.40
C LEU A 1077 -8.14 -10.07 38.40
N GLY A 1078 -6.89 -9.69 38.64
CA GLY A 1078 -6.02 -10.39 39.58
C GLY A 1078 -6.56 -10.35 41.03
N TYR A 1079 -7.07 -9.20 41.48
CA TYR A 1079 -7.67 -9.10 42.81
C TYR A 1079 -8.99 -9.86 42.93
N SER A 1080 -9.83 -9.84 41.90
CA SER A 1080 -11.04 -10.67 41.82
C SER A 1080 -10.68 -12.15 41.91
N GLY A 1081 -9.64 -12.58 41.19
CA GLY A 1081 -9.14 -13.95 41.24
C GLY A 1081 -8.64 -14.36 42.62
N LEU A 1082 -8.09 -13.44 43.41
CA LEU A 1082 -7.70 -13.69 44.81
C LEU A 1082 -8.86 -13.60 45.82
N GLY A 1083 -10.09 -13.32 45.37
CA GLY A 1083 -11.25 -13.13 46.24
C GLY A 1083 -11.23 -11.82 47.04
N LYS A 1084 -10.50 -10.81 46.56
CA LYS A 1084 -10.40 -9.47 47.20
C LYS A 1084 -11.36 -8.49 46.51
N GLU A 1085 -12.66 -8.71 46.69
CA GLU A 1085 -13.73 -8.01 45.94
C GLU A 1085 -13.71 -6.48 46.11
N GLU A 1086 -13.47 -5.97 47.33
CA GLU A 1086 -13.42 -4.51 47.56
C GLU A 1086 -12.32 -3.82 46.73
N LEU A 1087 -11.14 -4.45 46.66
CA LEU A 1087 -10.03 -3.94 45.85
C LEU A 1087 -10.32 -4.11 44.36
N ALA A 1088 -10.89 -5.24 43.95
CA ALA A 1088 -11.27 -5.46 42.55
C ALA A 1088 -12.25 -4.37 42.07
N GLU A 1089 -13.29 -4.08 42.84
CA GLU A 1089 -14.27 -3.05 42.51
C GLU A 1089 -13.65 -1.64 42.50
N GLU A 1090 -12.72 -1.34 43.42
CA GLU A 1090 -11.98 -0.07 43.39
C GLU A 1090 -11.26 0.15 42.04
N TYR A 1091 -10.58 -0.89 41.54
CA TYR A 1091 -9.87 -0.80 40.25
C TYR A 1091 -10.82 -0.82 39.05
N TYR A 1092 -11.92 -1.57 39.09
CA TYR A 1092 -12.97 -1.49 38.05
C TYR A 1092 -13.59 -0.09 37.98
N GLU A 1093 -13.81 0.58 39.11
CA GLU A 1093 -14.30 1.95 39.14
C GLU A 1093 -13.27 2.94 38.59
N LYS A 1094 -11.96 2.72 38.79
CA LYS A 1094 -10.90 3.50 38.11
C LYS A 1094 -10.93 3.31 36.60
N VAL A 1095 -11.11 2.08 36.12
CA VAL A 1095 -11.29 1.78 34.69
C VAL A 1095 -12.48 2.56 34.14
N LYS A 1096 -13.64 2.44 34.78
CA LYS A 1096 -14.89 3.09 34.36
C LYS A 1096 -14.82 4.62 34.35
N ARG A 1097 -14.08 5.23 35.29
CA ARG A 1097 -13.85 6.68 35.32
C ARG A 1097 -12.98 7.17 34.16
N LEU A 1098 -12.03 6.37 33.70
CA LEU A 1098 -11.16 6.70 32.58
C LEU A 1098 -11.82 6.40 31.23
N ASP A 1099 -12.56 5.30 31.15
CA ASP A 1099 -13.34 4.92 29.97
C ASP A 1099 -14.56 4.10 30.38
N VAL A 1100 -15.73 4.72 30.30
CA VAL A 1100 -17.02 4.08 30.57
C VAL A 1100 -17.34 2.98 29.55
N ASN A 1101 -16.74 3.04 28.36
CA ASN A 1101 -17.00 2.13 27.25
C ASN A 1101 -16.16 0.84 27.33
N LYS A 1102 -15.20 0.75 28.27
CA LYS A 1102 -14.38 -0.46 28.41
C LYS A 1102 -15.26 -1.62 28.85
N GLN A 1103 -15.42 -2.62 27.97
CA GLN A 1103 -16.05 -3.90 28.30
C GLN A 1103 -15.21 -4.59 29.38
N VAL A 1104 -15.78 -4.70 30.59
CA VAL A 1104 -15.14 -5.31 31.77
C VAL A 1104 -15.77 -6.65 32.07
N PHE A 1105 -14.97 -7.71 32.01
CA PHE A 1105 -15.39 -9.04 32.45
C PHE A 1105 -15.44 -9.09 33.98
N ARG A 1106 -16.61 -9.43 34.54
CA ARG A 1106 -16.85 -9.69 35.97
C ARG A 1106 -17.16 -11.17 36.19
N MET A 1107 -16.78 -11.69 37.37
CA MET A 1107 -17.00 -13.09 37.78
C MET A 1107 -18.47 -13.39 38.06
#